data_AF-D2QW35-F1
#
_entry.id   AF-D2QW35-F1
#
_cell.length_a   1.000
_cell.length_b   1.000
_cell.length_c   1.000
_cell.angle_alpha   90.00
_cell.angle_beta   90.00
_cell.angle_gamma   90.00
#
_symmetry.space_group_name_H-M   'P 1'
#
loop_
_entity.id
_entity.type
_entity.pdbx_description
1 polymer ?
#
loop_
_entity_poly.entity_id
_entity_poly.type
_entity_poly.pdbx_seq_one_letter_code
_entity_poly.pdbx_strand_id
1 'polypeptide(L)'
;MSPRVALLAIVAILSPLCLSVRADDTPSVSERIDQLIEASAIGPVAPTASDADFVRRIYLDLVGVIPSATQTRAFLSDTSPTKRADLIDQLLETPQFARHMALTFDVVLMERRPDRAVKSAEWFEYLRSAFAQNRPLDALLRELITADGADEAARPAARFLLDRECEPNLITRDAGRVLFGMDLQCAQCHDHPNVNDYLQEDYYGLYSFFLRTSSFTDPKKKQAFTSEKADGEANFKSVFTGNSADRVAPQLPHGKTLYNEPTFKSGEEYVSIPTKETRAIPKHSRRARLAESLTSSWEFRRNLANRLWAHLMGRGLVHPVDSHHLDNPPTHPEVLELLATEIETSGYNLQTMLRTIALTRAYQRTCDPVAEASVMGTVTPELLASLERDRGILDAQHKSLDETFRQAQAERKRLVELLEKSRAEVVALEKKKTEIAADLEKKKGAEKPAEELVAKVREQLRATTEAATKVAEAAKLLGEDKPLKDASDLVTNRAKQIETDLATAEKSLADKQAETKGLSDQMVMLQSQIESTRNSQVSTSDLTAAEEAMLGHRHERDTIYYRLQGLKNRQLLAQRVVDFQTATESDKPAEERAAIWNDLVDRWTIANQVAPLRPLTSEQFTLSLLEGTGTLAHRRQQLQAALVAKPPDRLQQALEADRESMLETLVDEQLFEQSRGNLGAFIPLYGTLAGADFQATVNQALFFENGGAVQSLLNPVPENLVSRLMPLTEAGPVAEELYVSILSRLPSDDERHEVAAHLQDRTDDRPQALGELVWALMSTSEFRFNH
;
A
#
# COMPACT_ATOMS: atom_id res chain seq x y z
N MET A 1 2.63 -82.76 -35.19
CA MET A 1 2.61 -81.46 -34.49
C MET A 1 1.16 -81.08 -34.24
N SER A 2 0.84 -80.65 -33.03
CA SER A 2 -0.46 -80.66 -32.34
C SER A 2 -1.63 -79.89 -32.97
N PRO A 3 -2.89 -80.24 -32.61
CA PRO A 3 -4.09 -79.43 -32.81
C PRO A 3 -4.41 -78.57 -31.56
N ARG A 4 -5.19 -77.48 -31.69
CA ARG A 4 -6.08 -76.87 -30.67
C ARG A 4 -6.67 -75.53 -31.17
N VAL A 5 -8.00 -75.40 -31.32
CA VAL A 5 -9.03 -74.94 -30.34
C VAL A 5 -9.36 -73.44 -30.50
N ALA A 6 -10.66 -73.18 -30.68
CA ALA A 6 -11.31 -71.87 -30.71
C ALA A 6 -11.43 -71.24 -29.31
N LEU A 7 -11.47 -69.91 -29.22
CA LEU A 7 -12.18 -69.23 -28.13
C LEU A 7 -12.71 -67.86 -28.57
N LEU A 8 -13.95 -67.60 -28.16
CA LEU A 8 -14.78 -66.42 -28.35
C LEU A 8 -14.12 -65.11 -27.91
N ALA A 9 -14.31 -64.05 -28.69
CA ALA A 9 -14.26 -62.67 -28.18
C ALA A 9 -15.69 -62.15 -28.02
N ILE A 10 -16.14 -62.07 -26.77
CA ILE A 10 -17.34 -61.33 -26.35
C ILE A 10 -17.00 -59.84 -26.46
N VAL A 11 -17.64 -59.13 -27.39
CA VAL A 11 -17.64 -57.67 -27.41
C VAL A 11 -18.63 -57.22 -26.34
N ALA A 12 -18.12 -56.88 -25.16
CA ALA A 12 -18.89 -56.17 -24.15
C ALA A 12 -19.09 -54.73 -24.65
N ILE A 13 -20.35 -54.36 -24.88
CA ILE A 13 -20.78 -52.97 -25.09
C ILE A 13 -20.58 -52.26 -23.74
N LEU A 14 -19.41 -51.67 -23.53
CA LEU A 14 -19.20 -50.64 -22.53
C LEU A 14 -19.60 -49.31 -23.17
N SER A 15 -20.88 -48.96 -23.02
CA SER A 15 -21.31 -47.56 -23.13
C SER A 15 -20.47 -46.76 -22.12
N PRO A 16 -19.72 -45.72 -22.53
CA PRO A 16 -19.26 -44.76 -21.56
C PRO A 16 -20.51 -44.04 -21.09
N LEU A 17 -20.92 -44.29 -19.85
CA LEU A 17 -21.64 -43.28 -19.10
C LEU A 17 -20.72 -42.05 -19.12
N CYS A 18 -20.97 -41.13 -20.04
CA CYS A 18 -20.53 -39.76 -19.89
C CYS A 18 -21.25 -39.23 -18.65
N LEU A 19 -20.63 -39.39 -17.49
CA LEU A 19 -20.80 -38.46 -16.39
C LEU A 19 -20.34 -37.11 -16.95
N SER A 20 -21.31 -36.35 -17.44
CA SER A 20 -21.15 -34.94 -17.71
C SER A 20 -20.88 -34.30 -16.36
N VAL A 21 -19.61 -34.14 -15.99
CA VAL A 21 -19.20 -33.21 -14.94
C VAL A 21 -19.66 -31.85 -15.45
N ARG A 22 -20.69 -31.28 -14.83
CA ARG A 22 -21.13 -29.92 -15.14
C ARG A 22 -19.96 -28.98 -14.84
N ALA A 23 -19.76 -27.98 -15.67
CA ALA A 23 -18.76 -26.94 -15.46
C ALA A 23 -19.04 -26.05 -14.20
N ASP A 24 -20.14 -26.32 -13.48
CA ASP A 24 -20.63 -25.51 -12.35
C ASP A 24 -20.32 -26.09 -10.95
N ASP A 25 -19.57 -27.20 -10.82
CA ASP A 25 -19.33 -27.84 -9.51
C ASP A 25 -18.14 -27.25 -8.72
N THR A 26 -17.48 -26.19 -9.19
CA THR A 26 -16.39 -25.54 -8.43
C THR A 26 -16.97 -24.50 -7.49
N PRO A 27 -16.80 -24.61 -6.16
CA PRO A 27 -17.28 -23.61 -5.23
C PRO A 27 -16.68 -22.23 -5.53
N SER A 28 -17.52 -21.20 -5.48
CA SER A 28 -17.11 -19.80 -5.58
C SER A 28 -16.09 -19.43 -4.49
N VAL A 29 -15.37 -18.33 -4.68
CA VAL A 29 -14.39 -17.86 -3.68
C VAL A 29 -15.06 -17.60 -2.33
N SER A 30 -16.25 -17.00 -2.31
CA SER A 30 -17.04 -16.78 -1.09
C SER A 30 -17.37 -18.10 -0.36
N GLU A 31 -17.81 -19.13 -1.11
CA GLU A 31 -18.10 -20.45 -0.53
C GLU A 31 -16.85 -21.13 0.02
N ARG A 32 -15.70 -20.98 -0.66
CA ARG A 32 -14.41 -21.51 -0.19
C ARG A 32 -13.95 -20.80 1.08
N ILE A 33 -14.16 -19.49 1.19
CA ILE A 33 -13.88 -18.73 2.43
C ILE A 33 -14.73 -19.28 3.58
N ASP A 34 -16.03 -19.47 3.36
CA ASP A 34 -16.92 -20.01 4.40
C ASP A 34 -16.53 -21.42 4.81
N GLN A 35 -16.17 -22.28 3.85
CA GLN A 35 -15.67 -23.64 4.12
C GLN A 35 -14.42 -23.61 5.01
N LEU A 36 -13.48 -22.70 4.75
CA LEU A 36 -12.26 -22.55 5.56
C LEU A 36 -12.58 -22.06 6.98
N ILE A 37 -13.45 -21.06 7.12
CA ILE A 37 -13.87 -20.53 8.42
C ILE A 37 -14.60 -21.60 9.23
N GLU A 38 -15.59 -22.28 8.64
CA GLU A 38 -16.39 -23.30 9.31
C GLU A 38 -15.59 -24.56 9.64
N ALA A 39 -14.65 -24.99 8.79
CA ALA A 39 -13.75 -26.10 9.11
C ALA A 39 -12.81 -25.80 10.30
N SER A 40 -12.56 -24.51 10.57
CA SER A 40 -11.73 -24.07 11.69
C SER A 40 -12.52 -23.80 12.97
N ALA A 41 -13.85 -23.72 12.88
CA ALA A 41 -14.71 -23.33 13.99
C ALA A 41 -14.61 -24.27 15.19
N ILE A 42 -14.71 -23.70 16.39
CA ILE A 42 -14.78 -24.43 17.65
C ILE A 42 -16.02 -23.96 18.40
N GLY A 43 -16.92 -24.88 18.72
CA GLY A 43 -18.22 -24.54 19.29
C GLY A 43 -19.24 -24.09 18.22
N PRO A 44 -20.34 -23.45 18.64
CA PRO A 44 -21.41 -23.03 17.75
C PRO A 44 -20.98 -21.85 16.86
N VAL A 45 -21.64 -21.76 15.70
CA VAL A 45 -21.51 -20.66 14.75
C VAL A 45 -22.84 -19.92 14.72
N ALA A 46 -22.81 -18.58 14.78
CA ALA A 46 -24.02 -17.77 14.73
C ALA A 46 -24.79 -18.01 13.43
N PRO A 47 -26.14 -17.98 13.48
CA PRO A 47 -26.95 -18.07 12.27
C PRO A 47 -26.80 -16.82 11.39
N THR A 48 -27.35 -16.91 10.19
CA THR A 48 -27.51 -15.75 9.30
C THR A 48 -28.34 -14.67 9.99
N ALA A 49 -27.92 -13.41 9.86
CA ALA A 49 -28.61 -12.24 10.38
C ALA A 49 -29.98 -12.05 9.72
N SER A 50 -30.86 -11.29 10.37
CA SER A 50 -32.15 -10.94 9.77
C SER A 50 -31.97 -10.10 8.50
N ASP A 51 -33.01 -10.01 7.68
CA ASP A 51 -32.97 -9.15 6.49
C ASP A 51 -32.90 -7.66 6.85
N ALA A 52 -33.40 -7.27 8.03
CA ALA A 52 -33.31 -5.90 8.51
C ALA A 52 -31.86 -5.53 8.91
N ASP A 53 -31.17 -6.44 9.62
CA ASP A 53 -29.76 -6.23 9.96
C ASP A 53 -28.91 -6.21 8.68
N PHE A 54 -29.15 -7.16 7.77
CA PHE A 54 -28.41 -7.25 6.52
C PHE A 54 -28.56 -5.98 5.66
N VAL A 55 -29.79 -5.48 5.45
CA VAL A 55 -30.00 -4.30 4.60
C VAL A 55 -29.36 -3.07 5.21
N ARG A 56 -29.44 -2.89 6.54
CA ARG A 56 -28.74 -1.80 7.22
C ARG A 56 -27.24 -1.90 7.04
N ARG A 57 -26.68 -3.08 7.33
CA ARG A 57 -25.24 -3.36 7.30
C ARG A 57 -24.64 -3.13 5.93
N ILE A 58 -25.24 -3.70 4.88
CA ILE A 58 -24.69 -3.60 3.52
C ILE A 58 -24.75 -2.17 2.96
N TYR A 59 -25.78 -1.40 3.30
CA TYR A 59 -25.86 0.01 2.94
C TYR A 59 -24.78 0.84 3.64
N LEU A 60 -24.58 0.63 4.95
CA LEU A 60 -23.51 1.30 5.68
C LEU A 60 -22.12 0.97 5.14
N ASP A 61 -21.89 -0.30 4.77
CA ASP A 61 -20.57 -0.78 4.35
C ASP A 61 -20.21 -0.45 2.90
N LEU A 62 -21.19 -0.43 1.99
CA LEU A 62 -20.95 -0.15 0.58
C LEU A 62 -21.20 1.33 0.23
N VAL A 63 -22.24 1.97 0.79
CA VAL A 63 -22.61 3.34 0.42
C VAL A 63 -22.42 4.36 1.54
N GLY A 64 -22.04 3.92 2.75
CA GLY A 64 -21.69 4.80 3.86
C GLY A 64 -22.87 5.48 4.54
N VAL A 65 -24.10 5.07 4.27
CA VAL A 65 -25.33 5.70 4.77
C VAL A 65 -26.38 4.61 4.95
N ILE A 66 -27.23 4.68 5.99
CA ILE A 66 -28.39 3.79 6.14
C ILE A 66 -29.33 3.84 4.92
N PRO A 67 -30.10 2.78 4.64
CA PRO A 67 -31.12 2.82 3.59
C PRO A 67 -32.25 3.81 3.96
N SER A 68 -32.83 4.44 2.93
CA SER A 68 -34.08 5.19 3.10
C SER A 68 -35.24 4.26 3.48
N ALA A 69 -36.30 4.80 4.07
CA ALA A 69 -37.47 4.02 4.45
C ALA A 69 -38.10 3.25 3.28
N THR A 70 -38.08 3.83 2.08
CA THR A 70 -38.58 3.19 0.85
C THR A 70 -37.70 2.02 0.44
N GLN A 71 -36.37 2.17 0.48
CA GLN A 71 -35.42 1.11 0.17
C GLN A 71 -35.52 -0.05 1.18
N THR A 72 -35.63 0.28 2.48
CA THR A 72 -35.83 -0.73 3.54
C THR A 72 -37.10 -1.53 3.27
N ARG A 73 -38.25 -0.88 3.05
CA ARG A 73 -39.51 -1.59 2.79
C ARG A 73 -39.44 -2.45 1.54
N ALA A 74 -38.89 -1.93 0.45
CA ALA A 74 -38.73 -2.66 -0.80
C ALA A 74 -37.96 -3.96 -0.56
N PHE A 75 -36.81 -3.87 0.12
CA PHE A 75 -35.99 -5.03 0.43
C PHE A 75 -36.66 -6.03 1.40
N LEU A 76 -37.32 -5.54 2.46
CA LEU A 76 -38.02 -6.41 3.41
C LEU A 76 -39.23 -7.12 2.78
N SER A 77 -39.87 -6.50 1.78
CA SER A 77 -40.99 -7.09 1.05
C SER A 77 -40.56 -8.04 -0.07
N ASP A 78 -39.30 -7.96 -0.51
CA ASP A 78 -38.77 -8.84 -1.55
C ASP A 78 -38.58 -10.26 -1.01
N THR A 79 -39.16 -11.23 -1.70
CA THR A 79 -39.09 -12.67 -1.38
C THR A 79 -38.14 -13.44 -2.31
N SER A 80 -37.44 -12.75 -3.21
CA SER A 80 -36.46 -13.36 -4.09
C SER A 80 -35.35 -14.05 -3.29
N PRO A 81 -34.96 -15.30 -3.63
CA PRO A 81 -33.85 -15.98 -2.97
C PRO A 81 -32.50 -15.29 -3.24
N THR A 82 -32.41 -14.45 -4.27
CA THR A 82 -31.17 -13.73 -4.66
C THR A 82 -31.12 -12.30 -4.16
N LYS A 83 -32.17 -11.79 -3.48
CA LYS A 83 -32.30 -10.38 -3.07
C LYS A 83 -31.06 -9.77 -2.42
N ARG A 84 -30.32 -10.55 -1.61
CA ARG A 84 -29.08 -10.11 -0.96
C ARG A 84 -27.95 -9.89 -1.96
N ALA A 85 -27.75 -10.83 -2.88
CA ALA A 85 -26.75 -10.71 -3.94
C ALA A 85 -27.12 -9.58 -4.91
N ASP A 86 -28.39 -9.50 -5.30
CA ASP A 86 -28.90 -8.47 -6.21
C ASP A 86 -28.73 -7.07 -5.60
N LEU A 87 -29.00 -6.91 -4.30
CA LEU A 87 -28.77 -5.65 -3.59
C LEU A 87 -27.27 -5.29 -3.51
N ILE A 88 -26.39 -6.25 -3.25
CA ILE A 88 -24.93 -6.03 -3.25
C ILE A 88 -24.50 -5.49 -4.62
N ASP A 89 -24.93 -6.15 -5.69
CA ASP A 89 -24.58 -5.78 -7.06
C ASP A 89 -25.10 -4.39 -7.42
N GLN A 90 -26.35 -4.10 -7.06
CA GLN A 90 -26.92 -2.77 -7.24
C GLN A 90 -26.11 -1.70 -6.51
N LEU A 91 -25.77 -1.90 -5.23
CA LEU A 91 -25.10 -0.89 -4.41
C LEU A 91 -23.68 -0.56 -4.92
N LEU A 92 -22.95 -1.56 -5.42
CA LEU A 92 -21.59 -1.38 -5.95
C LEU A 92 -21.55 -0.47 -7.19
N GLU A 93 -22.65 -0.37 -7.93
CA GLU A 93 -22.76 0.45 -9.14
C GLU A 93 -23.22 1.90 -8.87
N THR A 94 -23.57 2.21 -7.62
CA THR A 94 -24.11 3.53 -7.27
C THR A 94 -23.03 4.62 -7.15
N PRO A 95 -23.35 5.90 -7.45
CA PRO A 95 -22.42 7.00 -7.19
C PRO A 95 -22.09 7.17 -5.69
N GLN A 96 -23.00 6.76 -4.80
CA GLN A 96 -22.79 6.77 -3.35
C GLN A 96 -21.68 5.81 -2.93
N PHE A 97 -21.54 4.65 -3.60
CA PHE A 97 -20.42 3.73 -3.37
C PHE A 97 -19.09 4.41 -3.68
N ALA A 98 -18.97 5.06 -4.83
CA ALA A 98 -17.74 5.77 -5.21
C ALA A 98 -17.39 6.89 -4.21
N ARG A 99 -18.39 7.63 -3.73
CA ARG A 99 -18.23 8.65 -2.67
C ARG A 99 -17.76 8.03 -1.36
N HIS A 100 -18.38 6.93 -0.93
CA HIS A 100 -18.02 6.25 0.31
C HIS A 100 -16.59 5.75 0.26
N MET A 101 -16.19 5.10 -0.84
CA MET A 101 -14.81 4.64 -1.01
C MET A 101 -13.81 5.79 -1.09
N ALA A 102 -14.17 6.93 -1.67
CA ALA A 102 -13.32 8.13 -1.66
C ALA A 102 -13.07 8.66 -0.25
N LEU A 103 -14.10 8.70 0.62
CA LEU A 103 -13.95 9.07 2.03
C LEU A 103 -13.05 8.08 2.77
N THR A 104 -13.30 6.78 2.59
CA THR A 104 -12.51 5.72 3.23
C THR A 104 -11.05 5.79 2.84
N PHE A 105 -10.75 5.90 1.54
CA PHE A 105 -9.37 5.98 1.05
C PHE A 105 -8.70 7.32 1.35
N ASP A 106 -9.44 8.43 1.46
CA ASP A 106 -8.88 9.69 1.96
C ASP A 106 -8.35 9.50 3.39
N VAL A 107 -9.13 8.87 4.28
CA VAL A 107 -8.69 8.60 5.66
C VAL A 107 -7.51 7.63 5.68
N VAL A 108 -7.56 6.54 4.92
CA VAL A 108 -6.48 5.53 4.89
C VAL A 108 -5.17 6.10 4.34
N LEU A 109 -5.22 6.90 3.27
CA LEU A 109 -4.03 7.39 2.57
C LEU A 109 -3.48 8.69 3.15
N MET A 110 -4.36 9.55 3.68
CA MET A 110 -4.01 10.89 4.14
C MET A 110 -4.14 11.08 5.65
N GLU A 111 -4.74 10.16 6.40
CA GLU A 111 -4.90 10.25 7.87
C GLU A 111 -5.51 11.60 8.32
N ARG A 112 -6.50 12.11 7.57
CA ARG A 112 -7.13 13.43 7.78
C ARG A 112 -6.13 14.61 7.77
N ARG A 113 -4.98 14.46 7.09
CA ARG A 113 -3.96 15.51 6.93
C ARG A 113 -4.55 16.74 6.22
N PRO A 114 -4.28 17.96 6.71
CA PRO A 114 -4.71 19.18 6.03
C PRO A 114 -4.07 19.29 4.64
N ASP A 115 -4.78 19.93 3.70
CA ASP A 115 -4.21 20.17 2.37
C ASP A 115 -3.05 21.19 2.42
N ARG A 116 -2.06 20.97 1.55
CA ARG A 116 -0.95 21.90 1.39
C ARG A 116 -0.66 22.21 -0.08
N ALA A 117 -0.23 21.21 -0.85
CA ALA A 117 0.18 21.37 -2.24
C ALA A 117 -0.93 21.03 -3.26
N VAL A 118 -1.87 20.18 -2.85
CA VAL A 118 -3.05 19.76 -3.63
C VAL A 118 -4.28 19.95 -2.75
N LYS A 119 -5.34 20.55 -3.29
CA LYS A 119 -6.54 20.86 -2.51
C LYS A 119 -7.31 19.60 -2.15
N SER A 120 -7.92 19.59 -0.96
CA SER A 120 -8.73 18.45 -0.51
C SER A 120 -9.89 18.12 -1.44
N ALA A 121 -10.49 19.14 -2.08
CA ALA A 121 -11.57 18.93 -3.05
C ALA A 121 -11.09 18.22 -4.33
N GLU A 122 -9.93 18.62 -4.87
CA GLU A 122 -9.33 18.00 -6.06
C GLU A 122 -8.94 16.54 -5.82
N TRP A 123 -8.36 16.26 -4.65
CA TRP A 123 -8.03 14.91 -4.21
C TRP A 123 -9.25 14.02 -4.04
N PHE A 124 -10.28 14.54 -3.38
CA PHE A 124 -11.53 13.80 -3.17
C PHE A 124 -12.17 13.42 -4.50
N GLU A 125 -12.23 14.37 -5.45
CA GLU A 125 -12.80 14.14 -6.76
C GLU A 125 -12.00 13.12 -7.57
N TYR A 126 -10.67 13.15 -7.48
CA TYR A 126 -9.81 12.13 -8.08
C TYR A 126 -10.12 10.72 -7.56
N LEU A 127 -10.21 10.55 -6.24
CA LEU A 127 -10.55 9.26 -5.64
C LEU A 127 -11.96 8.81 -6.04
N ARG A 128 -12.95 9.70 -5.93
CA ARG A 128 -14.35 9.41 -6.27
C ARG A 128 -14.47 8.99 -7.74
N SER A 129 -13.86 9.74 -8.65
CA SER A 129 -13.83 9.39 -10.07
C SER A 129 -13.12 8.05 -10.30
N ALA A 130 -12.06 7.74 -9.56
CA ALA A 130 -11.36 6.48 -9.72
C ALA A 130 -12.22 5.27 -9.31
N PHE A 131 -12.96 5.39 -8.21
CA PHE A 131 -13.88 4.34 -7.75
C PHE A 131 -15.13 4.22 -8.62
N ALA A 132 -15.67 5.34 -9.12
CA ALA A 132 -16.79 5.32 -10.07
C ALA A 132 -16.43 4.61 -11.39
N GLN A 133 -15.17 4.69 -11.81
CA GLN A 133 -14.65 4.00 -12.99
C GLN A 133 -14.15 2.57 -12.70
N ASN A 134 -14.30 2.10 -11.45
CA ASN A 134 -13.75 0.84 -10.96
C ASN A 134 -12.28 0.62 -11.36
N ARG A 135 -11.45 1.67 -11.22
CA ARG A 135 -10.02 1.58 -11.55
C ARG A 135 -9.32 0.56 -10.65
N PRO A 136 -8.43 -0.30 -11.20
CA PRO A 136 -7.66 -1.25 -10.40
C PRO A 136 -6.90 -0.58 -9.25
N LEU A 137 -6.94 -1.19 -8.06
CA LEU A 137 -6.31 -0.64 -6.86
C LEU A 137 -4.79 -0.53 -6.99
N ASP A 138 -4.14 -1.47 -7.68
CA ASP A 138 -2.70 -1.39 -7.94
C ASP A 138 -2.37 -0.16 -8.78
N ALA A 139 -3.18 0.15 -9.82
CA ALA A 139 -2.96 1.31 -10.67
C ALA A 139 -3.11 2.60 -9.87
N LEU A 140 -4.15 2.69 -9.03
CA LEU A 140 -4.36 3.83 -8.13
C LEU A 140 -3.14 4.04 -7.21
N LEU A 141 -2.66 2.98 -6.56
CA LEU A 141 -1.53 3.06 -5.61
C LEU A 141 -0.18 3.30 -6.30
N ARG A 142 0.04 2.76 -7.50
CA ARG A 142 1.22 3.05 -8.33
C ARG A 142 1.27 4.52 -8.75
N GLU A 143 0.12 5.12 -9.04
CA GLU A 143 0.03 6.55 -9.35
C GLU A 143 0.40 7.42 -8.14
N LEU A 144 0.01 7.05 -6.91
CA LEU A 144 0.42 7.81 -5.70
C LEU A 144 1.94 7.86 -5.50
N ILE A 145 2.65 6.82 -5.97
CA ILE A 145 4.11 6.71 -5.87
C ILE A 145 4.80 7.45 -7.02
N THR A 146 4.22 7.44 -8.21
CA THR A 146 4.88 7.92 -9.44
C THR A 146 4.53 9.35 -9.81
N ALA A 147 3.31 9.80 -9.52
CA ALA A 147 2.81 11.13 -9.90
C ALA A 147 3.72 12.25 -9.36
N ASP A 148 4.07 13.16 -10.27
CA ASP A 148 4.98 14.27 -9.98
C ASP A 148 4.30 15.64 -9.91
N GLY A 149 2.99 15.67 -10.19
CA GLY A 149 2.16 16.86 -10.16
C GLY A 149 2.26 17.74 -11.41
N ALA A 150 2.98 17.32 -12.46
CA ALA A 150 3.18 18.07 -13.70
C ALA A 150 2.03 17.96 -14.69
N ASP A 151 1.44 16.77 -14.81
CA ASP A 151 0.18 16.56 -15.53
C ASP A 151 -0.98 17.03 -14.65
N GLU A 152 -1.82 17.92 -15.17
CA GLU A 152 -2.97 18.46 -14.45
C GLU A 152 -3.99 17.38 -14.07
N ALA A 153 -4.20 16.38 -14.93
CA ALA A 153 -5.15 15.30 -14.67
C ALA A 153 -4.66 14.34 -13.57
N ALA A 154 -3.35 14.03 -13.56
CA ALA A 154 -2.72 13.17 -12.57
C ALA A 154 -2.22 13.92 -11.32
N ARG A 155 -2.29 15.26 -11.30
CA ARG A 155 -1.79 16.08 -10.18
C ARG A 155 -2.38 15.68 -8.83
N PRO A 156 -3.69 15.36 -8.70
CA PRO A 156 -4.25 14.96 -7.43
C PRO A 156 -3.52 13.75 -6.81
N ALA A 157 -3.09 12.78 -7.62
CA ALA A 157 -2.35 11.61 -7.14
C ALA A 157 -1.01 11.98 -6.45
N ALA A 158 -0.37 13.07 -6.88
CA ALA A 158 0.88 13.55 -6.29
C ALA A 158 0.70 14.08 -4.85
N ARG A 159 -0.55 14.27 -4.38
CA ARG A 159 -0.84 14.72 -3.02
C ARG A 159 -0.18 13.84 -1.96
N PHE A 160 -0.16 12.53 -2.16
CA PHE A 160 0.42 11.58 -1.21
C PHE A 160 1.87 11.93 -0.85
N LEU A 161 2.69 12.29 -1.85
CA LEU A 161 4.09 12.67 -1.66
C LEU A 161 4.24 14.16 -1.29
N LEU A 162 3.50 15.05 -1.96
CA LEU A 162 3.67 16.50 -1.83
C LEU A 162 3.22 17.03 -0.46
N ASP A 163 2.11 16.52 0.08
CA ASP A 163 1.62 16.93 1.41
C ASP A 163 2.42 16.26 2.56
N ARG A 164 3.31 15.33 2.20
CA ARG A 164 4.41 14.81 3.05
C ARG A 164 5.74 15.53 2.79
N GLU A 165 5.71 16.64 2.06
CA GLU A 165 6.86 17.48 1.70
C GLU A 165 7.96 16.75 0.93
N CYS A 166 7.65 15.59 0.36
CA CYS A 166 8.63 14.67 -0.19
C CYS A 166 9.71 14.26 0.83
N GLU A 167 9.41 14.30 2.14
CA GLU A 167 10.35 13.91 3.18
C GLU A 167 10.48 12.38 3.21
N PRO A 168 11.69 11.82 2.93
CA PRO A 168 11.83 10.38 2.73
C PRO A 168 11.44 9.52 3.93
N ASN A 169 11.68 9.94 5.17
CA ASN A 169 11.35 9.12 6.34
C ASN A 169 9.82 9.03 6.57
N LEU A 170 9.10 10.14 6.46
CA LEU A 170 7.65 10.23 6.57
C LEU A 170 6.97 9.40 5.47
N ILE A 171 7.47 9.50 4.23
CA ILE A 171 6.95 8.69 3.13
C ILE A 171 7.22 7.20 3.36
N THR A 172 8.43 6.84 3.81
CA THR A 172 8.81 5.43 4.05
C THR A 172 7.92 4.79 5.11
N ARG A 173 7.70 5.48 6.24
CA ARG A 173 6.81 5.02 7.31
C ARG A 173 5.40 4.77 6.77
N ASP A 174 4.82 5.77 6.10
CA ASP A 174 3.44 5.69 5.65
C ASP A 174 3.27 4.68 4.50
N ALA A 175 4.25 4.57 3.59
CA ALA A 175 4.29 3.57 2.55
C ALA A 175 4.39 2.15 3.12
N GLY A 176 5.20 1.93 4.16
CA GLY A 176 5.28 0.66 4.88
C GLY A 176 3.90 0.20 5.39
N ARG A 177 3.20 1.10 6.09
CA ARG A 177 1.86 0.83 6.64
C ARG A 177 0.79 0.66 5.57
N VAL A 178 0.74 1.58 4.59
CA VAL A 178 -0.32 1.63 3.57
C VAL A 178 -0.16 0.53 2.53
N LEU A 179 1.06 0.27 2.07
CA LEU A 179 1.31 -0.68 0.96
C LEU A 179 1.56 -2.09 1.48
N PHE A 180 2.31 -2.26 2.57
CA PHE A 180 2.77 -3.58 3.03
C PHE A 180 2.14 -4.03 4.37
N GLY A 181 1.35 -3.16 5.02
CA GLY A 181 0.75 -3.49 6.31
C GLY A 181 1.78 -3.59 7.44
N MET A 182 2.92 -2.90 7.32
CA MET A 182 4.04 -2.96 8.26
C MET A 182 4.38 -1.57 8.80
N ASP A 183 4.15 -1.34 10.09
CA ASP A 183 4.69 -0.15 10.77
C ASP A 183 6.19 -0.33 11.11
N LEU A 184 7.03 0.14 10.19
CA LEU A 184 8.48 0.07 10.30
C LEU A 184 9.08 1.27 11.04
N GLN A 185 8.29 2.14 11.69
CA GLN A 185 8.83 3.39 12.27
C GLN A 185 9.97 3.15 13.26
N CYS A 186 9.84 2.17 14.16
CA CYS A 186 10.92 1.85 15.10
C CYS A 186 12.18 1.33 14.40
N ALA A 187 12.00 0.64 13.26
CA ALA A 187 13.06 0.10 12.42
C ALA A 187 13.94 1.19 11.76
N GLN A 188 13.60 2.47 11.92
CA GLN A 188 14.43 3.59 11.43
C GLN A 188 15.77 3.73 12.16
N CYS A 189 15.80 3.48 13.47
CA CYS A 189 16.97 3.76 14.32
C CYS A 189 17.66 2.47 14.82
N HIS A 190 16.89 1.38 14.92
CA HIS A 190 17.32 0.08 15.43
C HIS A 190 16.35 -0.99 14.93
N ASP A 191 16.71 -2.27 14.94
CA ASP A 191 15.74 -3.33 14.63
C ASP A 191 14.57 -3.28 15.63
N HIS A 192 13.34 -3.55 15.18
CA HIS A 192 12.14 -3.32 15.99
C HIS A 192 12.22 -4.09 17.33
N PRO A 193 11.95 -3.45 18.48
CA PRO A 193 12.31 -4.02 19.78
C PRO A 193 11.39 -5.15 20.22
N ASN A 194 10.16 -5.19 19.69
CA ASN A 194 9.12 -6.15 20.06
C ASN A 194 8.65 -7.03 18.88
N VAL A 195 9.23 -6.86 17.69
CA VAL A 195 8.80 -7.52 16.46
C VAL A 195 10.05 -8.00 15.74
N ASN A 196 10.38 -9.27 15.91
CA ASN A 196 11.71 -9.82 15.57
C ASN A 196 12.01 -9.84 14.06
N ASP A 197 11.00 -9.73 13.23
CA ASP A 197 11.07 -9.78 11.77
C ASP A 197 11.03 -8.39 11.10
N TYR A 198 10.97 -7.29 11.86
CA TYR A 198 11.10 -5.93 11.34
C TYR A 198 12.53 -5.41 11.56
N LEU A 199 13.33 -5.43 10.51
CA LEU A 199 14.75 -5.07 10.58
C LEU A 199 15.00 -3.66 10.05
N GLN A 200 16.10 -3.04 10.47
CA GLN A 200 16.58 -1.80 9.83
C GLN A 200 16.79 -1.97 8.33
N GLU A 201 17.22 -3.16 7.89
CA GLU A 201 17.37 -3.46 6.47
C GLU A 201 16.04 -3.34 5.71
N ASP A 202 14.91 -3.72 6.30
CA ASP A 202 13.58 -3.56 5.69
C ASP A 202 13.19 -2.07 5.58
N TYR A 203 13.44 -1.29 6.64
CA TYR A 203 13.18 0.16 6.63
C TYR A 203 14.04 0.88 5.60
N TYR A 204 15.35 0.68 5.64
CA TYR A 204 16.28 1.39 4.75
C TYR A 204 16.21 0.87 3.31
N GLY A 205 15.80 -0.39 3.11
CA GLY A 205 15.46 -0.97 1.81
C GLY A 205 14.32 -0.20 1.16
N LEU A 206 13.20 -0.02 1.87
CA LEU A 206 12.07 0.77 1.37
C LEU A 206 12.42 2.26 1.25
N TYR A 207 13.13 2.81 2.24
CA TYR A 207 13.58 4.20 2.26
C TYR A 207 14.40 4.58 1.03
N SER A 208 15.27 3.68 0.58
CA SER A 208 16.15 3.97 -0.56
C SER A 208 15.39 4.23 -1.87
N PHE A 209 14.13 3.77 -2.01
CA PHE A 209 13.25 4.14 -3.13
C PHE A 209 12.82 5.61 -3.09
N PHE A 210 12.64 6.16 -1.89
CA PHE A 210 12.17 7.52 -1.68
C PHE A 210 13.29 8.51 -1.38
N LEU A 211 14.48 8.05 -0.97
CA LEU A 211 15.64 8.89 -0.62
C LEU A 211 16.00 9.93 -1.69
N ARG A 212 15.82 9.59 -2.97
CA ARG A 212 16.13 10.49 -4.09
C ARG A 212 15.01 11.51 -4.37
N THR A 213 13.89 11.44 -3.65
CA THR A 213 12.71 12.28 -3.84
C THR A 213 12.87 13.60 -3.09
N SER A 214 12.40 14.70 -3.68
CA SER A 214 12.40 16.02 -3.08
C SER A 214 11.28 16.88 -3.65
N SER A 215 10.89 17.92 -2.92
CA SER A 215 9.94 18.91 -3.40
C SER A 215 10.65 19.98 -4.24
N PHE A 216 10.12 20.28 -5.41
CA PHE A 216 10.54 21.39 -6.27
C PHE A 216 9.38 22.38 -6.42
N THR A 217 9.61 23.65 -6.08
CA THR A 217 8.60 24.70 -6.30
C THR A 217 8.99 25.54 -7.50
N ASP A 218 8.15 25.55 -8.54
CA ASP A 218 8.37 26.39 -9.71
C ASP A 218 8.36 27.88 -9.29
N PRO A 219 9.43 28.63 -9.55
CA PRO A 219 9.57 29.99 -9.05
C PRO A 219 8.57 30.97 -9.68
N LYS A 220 8.04 30.66 -10.88
CA LYS A 220 7.07 31.47 -11.62
C LYS A 220 5.64 31.11 -11.24
N LYS A 221 5.30 29.82 -11.28
CA LYS A 221 3.95 29.31 -10.96
C LYS A 221 3.66 29.27 -9.46
N LYS A 222 4.69 29.32 -8.60
CA LYS A 222 4.60 29.10 -7.15
C LYS A 222 3.92 27.77 -6.80
N GLN A 223 4.10 26.76 -7.65
CA GLN A 223 3.45 25.46 -7.56
C GLN A 223 4.50 24.40 -7.25
N ALA A 224 4.19 23.53 -6.29
CA ALA A 224 5.04 22.41 -5.91
C ALA A 224 4.83 21.19 -6.83
N PHE A 225 5.94 20.54 -7.14
CA PHE A 225 6.08 19.31 -7.93
C PHE A 225 7.02 18.35 -7.20
N THR A 226 6.81 17.05 -7.41
CA THR A 226 7.77 16.04 -6.97
C THR A 226 8.95 16.05 -7.94
N SER A 227 10.15 16.03 -7.40
CA SER A 227 11.42 15.97 -8.11
C SER A 227 12.22 14.76 -7.64
N GLU A 228 13.02 14.18 -8.52
CA GLU A 228 13.83 13.01 -8.17
C GLU A 228 15.27 13.19 -8.66
N LYS A 229 16.23 12.97 -7.76
CA LYS A 229 17.66 12.99 -8.09
C LYS A 229 18.05 11.68 -8.76
N ALA A 230 19.11 11.72 -9.57
CA ALA A 230 19.67 10.52 -10.19
C ALA A 230 20.55 9.72 -9.22
N ASP A 231 21.05 10.35 -8.17
CA ASP A 231 22.01 9.81 -7.21
C ASP A 231 21.50 9.89 -5.76
N GLY A 232 22.12 9.08 -4.91
CA GLY A 232 21.80 8.97 -3.48
C GLY A 232 21.68 7.52 -3.06
N GLU A 233 22.49 7.12 -2.07
CA GLU A 233 22.52 5.78 -1.51
C GLU A 233 22.11 5.82 -0.03
N ALA A 234 21.25 4.89 0.38
CA ALA A 234 20.83 4.76 1.76
C ALA A 234 21.95 4.08 2.56
N ASN A 235 22.13 4.49 3.81
CA ASN A 235 23.02 3.87 4.79
C ASN A 235 22.39 4.01 6.17
N PHE A 236 22.82 3.18 7.12
CA PHE A 236 22.37 3.29 8.51
C PHE A 236 23.43 2.84 9.49
N LYS A 237 23.27 3.29 10.73
CA LYS A 237 23.98 2.78 11.89
C LYS A 237 23.01 2.69 13.07
N SER A 238 22.82 1.47 13.56
CA SER A 238 22.00 1.14 14.70
C SER A 238 22.46 1.90 15.95
N VAL A 239 21.52 2.57 16.60
CA VAL A 239 21.80 3.32 17.84
C VAL A 239 21.97 2.41 19.07
N PHE A 240 21.57 1.13 18.98
CA PHE A 240 21.63 0.18 20.10
C PHE A 240 22.65 -0.94 19.93
N THR A 241 22.73 -1.54 18.74
CA THR A 241 23.58 -2.71 18.49
C THR A 241 24.92 -2.35 17.84
N GLY A 242 25.04 -1.13 17.30
CA GLY A 242 26.19 -0.71 16.51
C GLY A 242 26.26 -1.30 15.09
N ASN A 243 25.34 -2.21 14.73
CA ASN A 243 25.19 -2.74 13.38
C ASN A 243 25.04 -1.59 12.38
N SER A 244 25.71 -1.67 11.24
CA SER A 244 25.65 -0.63 10.22
C SER A 244 25.74 -1.23 8.82
N ALA A 245 25.13 -0.54 7.87
CA ALA A 245 25.32 -0.80 6.45
C ALA A 245 25.76 0.51 5.78
N ASP A 246 26.94 0.49 5.15
CA ASP A 246 27.46 1.64 4.39
C ASP A 246 26.64 1.91 3.12
N ARG A 247 25.89 0.91 2.67
CA ARG A 247 24.98 0.97 1.53
C ARG A 247 23.84 -0.02 1.70
N VAL A 248 22.61 0.43 1.44
CA VAL A 248 21.41 -0.41 1.40
C VAL A 248 20.77 -0.30 0.02
N ALA A 249 20.61 -1.45 -0.65
CA ALA A 249 19.95 -1.52 -1.95
C ALA A 249 18.43 -1.35 -1.79
N PRO A 250 17.73 -0.82 -2.80
CA PRO A 250 16.27 -0.77 -2.77
C PRO A 250 15.66 -2.15 -2.68
N GLN A 251 14.80 -2.34 -1.69
CA GLN A 251 14.20 -3.63 -1.38
C GLN A 251 12.78 -3.43 -0.89
N LEU A 252 11.85 -4.25 -1.38
CA LEU A 252 10.50 -4.31 -0.83
C LEU A 252 10.56 -5.02 0.54
N PRO A 253 9.81 -4.57 1.56
CA PRO A 253 9.74 -5.26 2.84
C PRO A 253 9.42 -6.74 2.64
N HIS A 254 10.29 -7.63 3.15
CA HIS A 254 10.24 -9.09 2.96
C HIS A 254 10.13 -9.58 1.51
N GLY A 255 10.44 -8.72 0.53
CA GLY A 255 10.29 -8.99 -0.90
C GLY A 255 11.60 -8.82 -1.68
N LYS A 256 11.45 -8.60 -2.99
CA LYS A 256 12.56 -8.53 -3.94
C LYS A 256 13.43 -7.29 -3.74
N THR A 257 14.73 -7.45 -4.01
CA THR A 257 15.73 -6.40 -4.02
C THR A 257 16.00 -5.94 -5.47
N LEU A 258 16.11 -4.64 -5.68
CA LEU A 258 16.57 -4.04 -6.93
C LEU A 258 18.11 -4.07 -6.97
N TYR A 259 18.68 -5.21 -7.39
CA TYR A 259 20.14 -5.37 -7.48
C TYR A 259 20.78 -4.53 -8.61
N ASN A 260 20.01 -4.27 -9.67
CA ASN A 260 20.49 -3.67 -10.91
C ASN A 260 19.93 -2.28 -11.15
N GLU A 261 20.80 -1.29 -11.09
CA GLU A 261 20.54 0.06 -11.57
C GLU A 261 21.44 0.34 -12.78
N PRO A 262 20.90 0.98 -13.83
CA PRO A 262 21.73 1.40 -14.96
C PRO A 262 22.78 2.40 -14.50
N THR A 263 24.01 2.21 -14.93
CA THR A 263 25.09 3.20 -14.76
C THR A 263 25.06 4.17 -15.94
N PHE A 264 25.16 5.46 -15.62
CA PHE A 264 25.20 6.53 -16.60
C PHE A 264 26.56 7.23 -16.53
N LYS A 265 27.00 7.82 -17.65
CA LYS A 265 28.17 8.71 -17.63
C LYS A 265 27.80 10.00 -16.90
N SER A 266 28.80 10.63 -16.29
CA SER A 266 28.61 11.91 -15.60
C SER A 266 28.01 12.95 -16.56
N GLY A 267 26.89 13.55 -16.15
CA GLY A 267 26.12 14.53 -16.92
C GLY A 267 25.04 13.94 -17.85
N GLU A 268 24.95 12.62 -17.97
CA GLU A 268 23.94 11.93 -18.79
C GLU A 268 22.81 11.30 -17.96
N GLU A 269 22.76 11.53 -16.64
CA GLU A 269 21.85 10.82 -15.73
C GLU A 269 20.41 11.36 -15.77
N TYR A 270 20.22 12.57 -16.27
CA TYR A 270 18.95 13.28 -16.25
C TYR A 270 18.30 13.37 -17.64
N VAL A 271 16.98 13.24 -17.67
CA VAL A 271 16.15 13.73 -18.78
C VAL A 271 15.99 15.25 -18.66
N SER A 272 15.77 15.73 -17.43
CA SER A 272 15.70 17.15 -17.09
C SER A 272 16.73 17.47 -16.01
N ILE A 273 17.79 18.19 -16.40
CA ILE A 273 18.90 18.53 -15.51
C ILE A 273 18.42 19.55 -14.46
N PRO A 274 18.65 19.31 -13.16
CA PRO A 274 18.21 20.21 -12.11
C PRO A 274 18.87 21.59 -12.20
N THR A 275 18.06 22.65 -12.15
CA THR A 275 18.50 24.03 -11.95
C THR A 275 17.63 24.70 -10.89
N LYS A 276 17.81 25.99 -10.61
CA LYS A 276 16.89 26.72 -9.71
C LYS A 276 15.49 26.86 -10.32
N GLU A 277 15.39 26.80 -11.64
CA GLU A 277 14.16 26.99 -12.42
C GLU A 277 13.63 25.69 -13.02
N THR A 278 14.42 24.61 -12.98
CA THR A 278 14.11 23.34 -13.64
C THR A 278 14.15 22.19 -12.63
N ARG A 279 13.05 21.43 -12.55
CA ARG A 279 12.97 20.23 -11.70
C ARG A 279 13.86 19.10 -12.23
N ALA A 280 14.35 18.27 -11.31
CA ALA A 280 15.15 17.09 -11.64
C ALA A 280 14.24 15.94 -12.10
N ILE A 281 14.53 15.38 -13.28
CA ILE A 281 13.88 14.14 -13.77
C ILE A 281 15.00 13.19 -14.21
N PRO A 282 15.23 12.08 -13.51
CA PRO A 282 16.30 11.15 -13.84
C PRO A 282 15.86 10.23 -14.99
N LYS A 283 16.83 9.70 -15.74
CA LYS A 283 16.58 8.63 -16.73
C LYS A 283 16.17 7.31 -16.07
N HIS A 284 16.56 7.11 -14.82
CA HIS A 284 16.17 5.96 -14.01
C HIS A 284 15.54 6.45 -12.69
N SER A 285 14.25 6.18 -12.51
CA SER A 285 13.50 6.52 -11.30
C SER A 285 13.33 5.29 -10.41
N ARG A 286 13.80 5.38 -9.17
CA ARG A 286 13.58 4.33 -8.16
C ARG A 286 12.11 4.26 -7.77
N ARG A 287 11.41 5.39 -7.66
CA ARG A 287 9.95 5.39 -7.40
C ARG A 287 9.17 4.65 -8.49
N ALA A 288 9.55 4.85 -9.77
CA ALA A 288 8.94 4.10 -10.86
C ALA A 288 9.21 2.59 -10.74
N ARG A 289 10.43 2.18 -10.36
CA ARG A 289 10.74 0.77 -10.10
C ARG A 289 9.95 0.20 -8.92
N LEU A 290 9.79 0.95 -7.83
CA LEU A 290 8.93 0.57 -6.70
C LEU A 290 7.51 0.28 -7.18
N ALA A 291 6.91 1.24 -7.90
CA ALA A 291 5.56 1.10 -8.44
C ALA A 291 5.41 -0.14 -9.35
N GLU A 292 6.36 -0.37 -10.27
CA GLU A 292 6.36 -1.55 -11.13
C GLU A 292 6.47 -2.87 -10.35
N SER A 293 7.19 -2.87 -9.24
CA SER A 293 7.44 -4.06 -8.43
C SER A 293 6.32 -4.40 -7.44
N LEU A 294 5.40 -3.48 -7.14
CA LEU A 294 4.37 -3.66 -6.11
C LEU A 294 3.54 -4.94 -6.31
N THR A 295 3.08 -5.18 -7.53
CA THR A 295 2.21 -6.33 -7.84
C THR A 295 2.94 -7.67 -7.76
N SER A 296 4.28 -7.65 -7.69
CA SER A 296 5.07 -8.87 -7.44
C SER A 296 5.22 -9.19 -5.95
N SER A 297 4.94 -8.25 -5.05
CA SER A 297 5.04 -8.45 -3.60
C SER A 297 3.83 -9.22 -3.06
N TRP A 298 4.13 -10.24 -2.27
CA TRP A 298 3.13 -11.03 -1.55
C TRP A 298 2.49 -10.23 -0.41
N GLU A 299 3.30 -9.44 0.28
CA GLU A 299 2.97 -8.58 1.40
C GLU A 299 2.01 -7.48 0.96
N PHE A 300 2.22 -6.91 -0.23
CA PHE A 300 1.30 -5.95 -0.85
C PHE A 300 -0.10 -6.55 -1.04
N ARG A 301 -0.21 -7.72 -1.67
CA ARG A 301 -1.49 -8.42 -1.88
C ARG A 301 -2.16 -8.79 -0.57
N ARG A 302 -1.41 -9.31 0.40
CA ARG A 302 -1.94 -9.66 1.73
C ARG A 302 -2.47 -8.45 2.48
N ASN A 303 -1.75 -7.33 2.47
CA ASN A 303 -2.20 -6.11 3.12
C ASN A 303 -3.47 -5.56 2.45
N LEU A 304 -3.56 -5.55 1.10
CA LEU A 304 -4.79 -5.16 0.41
C LEU A 304 -5.98 -6.06 0.80
N ALA A 305 -5.80 -7.38 0.71
CA ALA A 305 -6.82 -8.34 1.13
C ALA A 305 -7.27 -8.13 2.58
N ASN A 306 -6.31 -7.96 3.49
CA ASN A 306 -6.60 -7.77 4.92
C ASN A 306 -7.34 -6.45 5.20
N ARG A 307 -6.99 -5.36 4.50
CA ARG A 307 -7.65 -4.05 4.65
C ARG A 307 -9.07 -4.07 4.10
N LEU A 308 -9.31 -4.72 2.96
CA LEU A 308 -10.67 -4.88 2.41
C LEU A 308 -11.53 -5.79 3.28
N TRP A 309 -10.95 -6.85 3.84
CA TRP A 309 -11.60 -7.65 4.87
C TRP A 309 -11.95 -6.80 6.10
N ALA A 310 -11.00 -6.03 6.62
CA ALA A 310 -11.22 -5.16 7.77
C ALA A 310 -12.29 -4.08 7.50
N HIS A 311 -12.40 -3.58 6.26
CA HIS A 311 -13.43 -2.61 5.87
C HIS A 311 -14.84 -3.16 6.11
N LEU A 312 -15.12 -4.37 5.63
CA LEU A 312 -16.45 -5.00 5.75
C LEU A 312 -16.68 -5.72 7.08
N MET A 313 -15.63 -6.31 7.65
CA MET A 313 -15.74 -7.11 8.88
C MET A 313 -15.39 -6.30 10.13
N GLY A 314 -14.95 -5.04 10.01
CA GLY A 314 -14.49 -4.18 11.11
C GLY A 314 -13.19 -4.57 11.78
N ARG A 315 -12.73 -5.81 11.53
CA ARG A 315 -11.49 -6.37 12.04
C ARG A 315 -10.77 -7.11 10.94
N GLY A 316 -9.50 -6.80 10.72
CA GLY A 316 -8.63 -7.54 9.80
C GLY A 316 -8.37 -8.97 10.28
N LEU A 317 -8.10 -9.87 9.35
CA LEU A 317 -7.57 -11.20 9.65
C LEU A 317 -6.25 -11.07 10.41
N VAL A 318 -5.40 -10.13 10.01
CA VAL A 318 -4.31 -9.59 10.83
C VAL A 318 -4.80 -8.27 11.41
N HIS A 319 -4.73 -8.10 12.73
CA HIS A 319 -5.16 -6.86 13.35
C HIS A 319 -4.26 -6.48 14.54
N PRO A 320 -3.82 -5.21 14.65
CA PRO A 320 -4.10 -4.07 13.76
C PRO A 320 -3.67 -4.28 12.29
N VAL A 321 -4.30 -3.59 11.35
CA VAL A 321 -4.13 -3.82 9.89
C VAL A 321 -2.72 -3.48 9.39
N ASP A 322 -1.94 -2.75 10.17
CA ASP A 322 -0.55 -2.35 9.92
C ASP A 322 0.46 -3.13 10.79
N SER A 323 0.05 -4.27 11.35
CA SER A 323 0.89 -5.15 12.17
C SER A 323 1.09 -6.53 11.52
N HIS A 324 1.45 -6.58 10.24
CA HIS A 324 1.79 -7.83 9.54
C HIS A 324 3.18 -8.35 9.92
N HIS A 325 3.23 -9.24 10.92
CA HIS A 325 4.46 -9.92 11.34
C HIS A 325 4.18 -11.33 11.87
N LEU A 326 5.23 -12.15 12.00
CA LEU A 326 5.12 -13.54 12.46
C LEU A 326 4.43 -13.66 13.83
N ASP A 327 4.76 -12.78 14.78
CA ASP A 327 4.18 -12.80 16.13
C ASP A 327 2.73 -12.26 16.19
N ASN A 328 2.16 -11.80 15.08
CA ASN A 328 0.75 -11.42 14.93
C ASN A 328 0.10 -12.17 13.76
N PRO A 329 -0.08 -13.50 13.89
CA PRO A 329 -0.56 -14.35 12.82
C PRO A 329 -2.00 -13.98 12.41
N PRO A 330 -2.39 -14.18 11.14
CA PRO A 330 -3.78 -14.02 10.74
C PRO A 330 -4.69 -14.98 11.51
N THR A 331 -5.91 -14.55 11.85
CA THR A 331 -6.91 -15.41 12.51
C THR A 331 -7.29 -16.62 11.64
N HIS A 332 -7.33 -16.42 10.31
CA HIS A 332 -7.56 -17.46 9.30
C HIS A 332 -6.50 -17.32 8.20
N PRO A 333 -5.32 -17.95 8.36
CA PRO A 333 -4.22 -17.84 7.40
C PRO A 333 -4.65 -18.25 5.99
N GLU A 334 -5.36 -19.36 5.84
CA GLU A 334 -5.81 -19.87 4.54
C GLU A 334 -6.82 -18.95 3.85
N VAL A 335 -7.64 -18.22 4.62
CA VAL A 335 -8.56 -17.22 4.07
C VAL A 335 -7.77 -16.01 3.55
N LEU A 336 -6.76 -15.55 4.28
CA LEU A 336 -5.91 -14.46 3.83
C LEU A 336 -5.12 -14.83 2.57
N GLU A 337 -4.60 -16.05 2.48
CA GLU A 337 -3.93 -16.59 1.30
C GLU A 337 -4.87 -16.64 0.08
N LEU A 338 -6.11 -17.11 0.28
CA LEU A 338 -7.13 -17.16 -0.76
C LEU A 338 -7.51 -15.76 -1.25
N LEU A 339 -7.74 -14.81 -0.35
CA LEU A 339 -8.08 -13.43 -0.70
C LEU A 339 -6.91 -12.70 -1.36
N ALA A 340 -5.67 -12.91 -0.92
CA ALA A 340 -4.49 -12.33 -1.54
C ALA A 340 -4.28 -12.85 -2.97
N THR A 341 -4.62 -14.12 -3.23
CA THR A 341 -4.69 -14.67 -4.59
C THR A 341 -5.81 -14.01 -5.39
N GLU A 342 -6.99 -13.84 -4.79
CA GLU A 342 -8.16 -13.23 -5.46
C GLU A 342 -7.92 -11.77 -5.86
N ILE A 343 -7.15 -11.02 -5.06
CA ILE A 343 -6.71 -9.67 -5.40
C ILE A 343 -5.99 -9.65 -6.77
N GLU A 344 -5.12 -10.62 -7.02
CA GLU A 344 -4.37 -10.67 -8.28
C GLU A 344 -5.22 -11.22 -9.44
N THR A 345 -5.97 -12.30 -9.22
CA THR A 345 -6.78 -12.94 -10.27
C THR A 345 -7.94 -12.06 -10.74
N SER A 346 -8.51 -11.25 -9.86
CA SER A 346 -9.53 -10.25 -10.21
C SER A 346 -8.96 -9.01 -10.90
N GLY A 347 -7.63 -8.88 -11.02
CA GLY A 347 -6.98 -7.70 -11.57
C GLY A 347 -7.05 -6.48 -10.64
N TYR A 348 -6.91 -6.71 -9.32
CA TYR A 348 -6.99 -5.69 -8.27
C TYR A 348 -8.33 -4.94 -8.25
N ASN A 349 -9.43 -5.64 -8.59
CA ASN A 349 -10.76 -5.06 -8.68
C ASN A 349 -11.41 -4.92 -7.29
N LEU A 350 -11.62 -3.67 -6.86
CA LEU A 350 -12.20 -3.37 -5.55
C LEU A 350 -13.61 -3.96 -5.41
N GLN A 351 -14.47 -3.74 -6.39
CA GLN A 351 -15.87 -4.19 -6.33
C GLN A 351 -15.96 -5.72 -6.26
N THR A 352 -15.16 -6.44 -7.06
CA THR A 352 -15.11 -7.92 -7.00
C THR A 352 -14.71 -8.43 -5.61
N MET A 353 -13.72 -7.81 -4.99
CA MET A 353 -13.28 -8.19 -3.64
C MET A 353 -14.35 -7.92 -2.58
N LEU A 354 -14.96 -6.73 -2.59
CA LEU A 354 -16.01 -6.37 -1.63
C LEU A 354 -17.25 -7.25 -1.81
N ARG A 355 -17.66 -7.51 -3.06
CA ARG A 355 -18.74 -8.44 -3.39
C ARG A 355 -18.44 -9.84 -2.84
N THR A 356 -17.22 -10.34 -3.07
CA THR A 356 -16.80 -11.68 -2.63
C THR A 356 -16.92 -11.83 -1.11
N ILE A 357 -16.46 -10.83 -0.36
CA ILE A 357 -16.55 -10.85 1.11
C ILE A 357 -18.00 -10.69 1.58
N ALA A 358 -18.79 -9.77 0.99
CA ALA A 358 -20.18 -9.54 1.36
C ALA A 358 -21.11 -10.75 1.11
N LEU A 359 -20.75 -11.60 0.15
CA LEU A 359 -21.47 -12.85 -0.14
C LEU A 359 -21.12 -14.01 0.81
N THR A 360 -20.11 -13.88 1.65
CA THR A 360 -19.78 -14.93 2.63
C THR A 360 -20.88 -15.05 3.68
N ARG A 361 -21.14 -16.28 4.14
CA ARG A 361 -21.93 -16.53 5.35
C ARG A 361 -21.29 -15.83 6.54
N ALA A 362 -19.96 -15.81 6.64
CA ALA A 362 -19.23 -15.11 7.70
C ALA A 362 -19.65 -13.63 7.83
N TYR A 363 -19.68 -12.88 6.73
CA TYR A 363 -20.15 -11.48 6.73
C TYR A 363 -21.64 -11.36 7.05
N GLN A 364 -22.46 -12.34 6.67
CA GLN A 364 -23.92 -12.30 6.86
C GLN A 364 -24.41 -12.89 8.18
N ARG A 365 -23.53 -13.24 9.13
CA ARG A 365 -23.90 -13.73 10.47
C ARG A 365 -24.53 -12.63 11.33
N THR A 366 -25.39 -13.00 12.27
CA THR A 366 -25.85 -12.07 13.31
C THR A 366 -24.72 -11.72 14.28
N CYS A 367 -24.77 -10.53 14.85
CA CYS A 367 -23.94 -10.16 16.01
C CYS A 367 -24.50 -10.68 17.34
N ASP A 368 -25.74 -11.19 17.34
CA ASP A 368 -26.33 -11.79 18.53
C ASP A 368 -25.56 -13.05 18.92
N PRO A 369 -25.16 -13.18 20.19
CA PRO A 369 -24.52 -14.38 20.67
C PRO A 369 -25.48 -15.57 20.58
N VAL A 370 -24.93 -16.73 20.24
CA VAL A 370 -25.64 -18.01 20.29
C VAL A 370 -26.14 -18.33 21.70
N ALA A 371 -27.19 -19.15 21.85
CA ALA A 371 -27.68 -19.52 23.17
C ALA A 371 -26.62 -20.31 23.97
N GLU A 372 -26.44 -20.01 25.27
CA GLU A 372 -25.46 -20.69 26.14
C GLU A 372 -25.56 -22.22 26.09
N ALA A 373 -26.80 -22.74 26.07
CA ALA A 373 -27.06 -24.18 26.01
C ALA A 373 -26.52 -24.86 24.74
N SER A 374 -26.33 -24.12 23.64
CA SER A 374 -25.82 -24.66 22.37
C SER A 374 -24.35 -25.07 22.41
N VAL A 375 -23.63 -24.64 23.45
CA VAL A 375 -22.19 -24.90 23.62
C VAL A 375 -21.93 -26.26 24.26
N MET A 376 -22.91 -26.81 24.97
CA MET A 376 -22.76 -28.07 25.72
C MET A 376 -22.46 -29.24 24.78
N GLY A 377 -21.37 -29.97 25.06
CA GLY A 377 -20.95 -31.15 24.28
C GLY A 377 -20.35 -30.85 22.90
N THR A 378 -20.16 -29.57 22.53
CA THR A 378 -19.59 -29.21 21.21
C THR A 378 -18.09 -29.49 21.07
N VAL A 379 -17.36 -29.57 22.19
CA VAL A 379 -15.95 -29.94 22.24
C VAL A 379 -15.82 -31.30 22.93
N THR A 380 -15.28 -32.29 22.21
CA THR A 380 -15.11 -33.66 22.71
C THR A 380 -13.63 -33.98 22.98
N PRO A 381 -13.32 -35.00 23.80
CA PRO A 381 -11.94 -35.48 23.97
C PRO A 381 -11.26 -35.87 22.66
N GLU A 382 -12.01 -36.43 21.70
CA GLU A 382 -11.50 -36.80 20.38
C GLU A 382 -11.08 -35.57 19.56
N LEU A 383 -11.85 -34.47 19.62
CA LEU A 383 -11.48 -33.21 18.97
C LEU A 383 -10.18 -32.66 19.56
N LEU A 384 -10.07 -32.59 20.89
CA LEU A 384 -8.85 -32.13 21.57
C LEU A 384 -7.63 -32.97 21.18
N ALA A 385 -7.79 -34.30 21.15
CA ALA A 385 -6.73 -35.22 20.72
C ALA A 385 -6.37 -35.04 19.23
N SER A 386 -7.33 -34.72 18.36
CA SER A 386 -7.06 -34.41 16.95
C SER A 386 -6.26 -33.13 16.80
N LEU A 387 -6.68 -32.04 17.46
CA LEU A 387 -5.96 -30.76 17.41
C LEU A 387 -4.52 -30.89 17.91
N GLU A 388 -4.28 -31.71 18.94
CA GLU A 388 -2.94 -31.98 19.45
C GLU A 388 -2.07 -32.76 18.45
N ARG A 389 -2.63 -33.76 17.78
CA ARG A 389 -1.91 -34.51 16.73
C ARG A 389 -1.55 -33.60 15.55
N ASP A 390 -2.51 -32.82 15.07
CA ASP A 390 -2.31 -31.92 13.93
C ASP A 390 -1.24 -30.85 14.26
N ARG A 391 -1.18 -30.40 15.51
CA ARG A 391 -0.14 -29.48 15.99
C ARG A 391 1.24 -30.10 15.91
N GLY A 392 1.38 -31.36 16.33
CA GLY A 392 2.64 -32.09 16.21
C GLY A 392 3.13 -32.23 14.77
N ILE A 393 2.20 -32.46 13.83
CA ILE A 393 2.50 -32.55 12.39
C ILE A 393 2.99 -31.19 11.85
N LEU A 394 2.24 -30.12 12.10
CA LEU A 394 2.59 -28.78 11.62
C LEU A 394 3.88 -28.25 12.26
N ASP A 395 4.13 -28.54 13.54
CA ASP A 395 5.38 -28.16 14.22
C ASP A 395 6.61 -28.84 13.59
N ALA A 396 6.51 -30.13 13.27
CA ALA A 396 7.57 -30.86 12.57
C ALA A 396 7.81 -30.32 11.16
N GLN A 397 6.74 -30.02 10.40
CA GLN A 397 6.83 -29.41 9.08
C GLN A 397 7.48 -28.02 9.15
N HIS A 398 7.05 -27.17 10.08
CA HIS A 398 7.60 -25.83 10.29
C HIS A 398 9.12 -25.89 10.56
N LYS A 399 9.56 -26.77 11.46
CA LYS A 399 11.00 -26.94 11.77
C LYS A 399 11.83 -27.32 10.54
N SER A 400 11.31 -28.19 9.68
CA SER A 400 11.99 -28.57 8.44
C SER A 400 12.07 -27.42 7.43
N LEU A 401 10.99 -26.66 7.28
CA LEU A 401 10.94 -25.52 6.36
C LEU A 401 11.79 -24.34 6.86
N ASP A 402 11.83 -24.10 8.17
CA ASP A 402 12.66 -23.03 8.76
C ASP A 402 14.16 -23.30 8.53
N GLU A 403 14.60 -24.56 8.62
CA GLU A 403 15.98 -24.93 8.28
C GLU A 403 16.28 -24.70 6.79
N THR A 404 15.34 -25.07 5.90
CA THR A 404 15.48 -24.86 4.45
C THR A 404 15.56 -23.36 4.12
N PHE A 405 14.70 -22.54 4.73
CA PHE A 405 14.73 -21.10 4.59
C PHE A 405 16.06 -20.50 5.07
N ARG A 406 16.58 -20.93 6.24
CA ARG A 406 17.88 -20.44 6.75
C ARG A 406 19.03 -20.75 5.81
N GLN A 407 19.03 -21.93 5.18
CA GLN A 407 20.05 -22.30 4.20
C GLN A 407 19.99 -21.40 2.95
N ALA A 408 18.79 -21.16 2.42
CA ALA A 408 18.61 -20.26 1.28
C ALA A 408 18.97 -18.80 1.62
N GLN A 409 18.63 -18.34 2.83
CA GLN A 409 19.00 -17.01 3.32
C GLN A 409 20.53 -16.86 3.43
N ALA A 410 21.22 -17.89 3.94
CA ALA A 410 22.68 -17.90 4.04
C ALA A 410 23.36 -17.84 2.66
N GLU A 411 22.85 -18.58 1.67
CA GLU A 411 23.39 -18.54 0.30
C GLU A 411 23.14 -17.17 -0.37
N ARG A 412 21.93 -16.61 -0.25
CA ARG A 412 21.67 -15.24 -0.74
C ARG A 412 22.65 -14.24 -0.11
N LYS A 413 22.81 -14.29 1.22
CA LYS A 413 23.72 -13.40 1.95
C LYS A 413 25.15 -13.52 1.44
N ARG A 414 25.65 -14.76 1.27
CA ARG A 414 26.98 -15.02 0.72
C ARG A 414 27.17 -14.41 -0.67
N LEU A 415 26.19 -14.56 -1.57
CA LEU A 415 26.25 -14.00 -2.92
C LEU A 415 26.25 -12.46 -2.90
N VAL A 416 25.44 -11.85 -2.02
CA VAL A 416 25.43 -10.39 -1.83
C VAL A 416 26.77 -9.88 -1.31
N GLU A 417 27.37 -10.55 -0.32
CA GLU A 417 28.69 -10.21 0.19
C GLU A 417 29.78 -10.30 -0.88
N LEU A 418 29.72 -11.31 -1.76
CA LEU A 418 30.63 -11.44 -2.91
C LEU A 418 30.43 -10.30 -3.92
N LEU A 419 29.19 -9.92 -4.21
CA LEU A 419 28.88 -8.79 -5.09
C LEU A 419 29.41 -7.47 -4.53
N GLU A 420 29.11 -7.15 -3.27
CA GLU A 420 29.53 -5.90 -2.65
C GLU A 420 31.06 -5.83 -2.51
N LYS A 421 31.73 -6.95 -2.21
CA LYS A 421 33.20 -7.01 -2.24
C LYS A 421 33.76 -6.65 -3.62
N SER A 422 33.19 -7.22 -4.67
CA SER A 422 33.63 -6.93 -6.04
C SER A 422 33.30 -5.49 -6.46
N ARG A 423 32.16 -4.93 -6.05
CA ARG A 423 31.82 -3.51 -6.27
C ARG A 423 32.82 -2.59 -5.59
N ALA A 424 33.16 -2.86 -4.33
CA ALA A 424 34.16 -2.09 -3.58
C ALA A 424 35.54 -2.13 -4.26
N GLU A 425 35.94 -3.30 -4.79
CA GLU A 425 37.16 -3.44 -5.57
C GLU A 425 37.14 -2.61 -6.86
N VAL A 426 36.04 -2.66 -7.62
CA VAL A 426 35.86 -1.83 -8.82
C VAL A 426 35.96 -0.34 -8.50
N VAL A 427 35.28 0.13 -7.44
CA VAL A 427 35.34 1.54 -7.01
C VAL A 427 36.77 1.94 -6.64
N ALA A 428 37.50 1.08 -5.92
CA ALA A 428 38.89 1.34 -5.56
C ALA A 428 39.81 1.41 -6.80
N LEU A 429 39.60 0.54 -7.79
CA LEU A 429 40.34 0.55 -9.05
C LEU A 429 40.00 1.78 -9.90
N GLU A 430 38.73 2.18 -9.97
CA GLU A 430 38.30 3.40 -10.68
C GLU A 430 38.85 4.67 -10.04
N LYS A 431 38.90 4.73 -8.71
CA LYS A 431 39.54 5.84 -7.98
C LYS A 431 41.02 5.93 -8.35
N LYS A 432 41.76 4.82 -8.29
CA LYS A 432 43.17 4.77 -8.71
C LYS A 432 43.35 5.19 -10.16
N LYS A 433 42.47 4.73 -11.05
CA LYS A 433 42.50 5.11 -12.47
C LYS A 433 42.30 6.61 -12.66
N THR A 434 41.41 7.22 -11.89
CA THR A 434 41.14 8.66 -11.92
C THR A 434 42.33 9.47 -11.40
N GLU A 435 42.97 9.02 -10.32
CA GLU A 435 44.19 9.62 -9.79
C GLU A 435 45.33 9.57 -10.82
N ILE A 436 45.56 8.40 -11.45
CA ILE A 436 46.56 8.25 -12.52
C ILE A 436 46.21 9.10 -13.74
N ALA A 437 44.94 9.23 -14.11
CA ALA A 437 44.52 10.08 -15.22
C ALA A 437 44.84 11.56 -14.96
N ALA A 438 44.61 12.04 -13.72
CA ALA A 438 44.96 13.40 -13.31
C ALA A 438 46.49 13.63 -13.35
N ASP A 439 47.27 12.66 -12.88
CA ASP A 439 48.74 12.72 -12.95
C ASP A 439 49.25 12.69 -14.39
N LEU A 440 48.67 11.85 -15.25
CA LEU A 440 49.01 11.79 -16.67
C LEU A 440 48.76 13.15 -17.34
N GLU A 441 47.61 13.77 -17.09
CA GLU A 441 47.27 15.07 -17.66
C GLU A 441 48.25 16.16 -17.22
N LYS A 442 48.59 16.18 -15.92
CA LYS A 442 49.61 17.09 -15.37
C LYS A 442 50.97 16.89 -16.01
N LYS A 443 51.39 15.63 -16.24
CA LYS A 443 52.69 15.29 -16.84
C LYS A 443 52.74 15.59 -18.34
N LYS A 444 51.66 15.32 -19.08
CA LYS A 444 51.50 15.75 -20.48
C LYS A 444 51.60 17.26 -20.64
N GLY A 445 51.06 18.03 -19.70
CA GLY A 445 51.23 19.49 -19.66
C GLY A 445 52.68 19.97 -19.60
N ALA A 446 53.60 19.16 -19.03
CA ALA A 446 55.03 19.46 -18.96
C ALA A 446 55.85 18.94 -20.16
N GLU A 447 55.25 18.10 -21.01
CA GLU A 447 55.88 17.56 -22.22
C GLU A 447 55.98 18.63 -23.32
N LYS A 448 54.88 19.35 -23.57
CA LYS A 448 54.82 20.39 -24.62
C LYS A 448 55.88 21.49 -24.47
N PRO A 449 56.13 22.09 -23.29
CA PRO A 449 57.24 23.05 -23.12
C PRO A 449 58.62 22.42 -23.35
N ALA A 450 58.80 21.13 -23.06
CA ALA A 450 60.05 20.42 -23.31
C ALA A 450 60.26 20.15 -24.81
N GLU A 451 59.20 19.81 -25.55
CA GLU A 451 59.22 19.70 -27.02
C GLU A 451 59.58 21.04 -27.67
N GLU A 452 58.95 22.13 -27.22
CA GLU A 452 59.24 23.49 -27.70
C GLU A 452 60.70 23.90 -27.39
N LEU A 453 61.23 23.54 -26.22
CA LEU A 453 62.63 23.78 -25.87
C LEU A 453 63.59 23.02 -26.79
N VAL A 454 63.35 21.73 -27.04
CA VAL A 454 64.17 20.93 -27.97
C VAL A 454 64.14 21.53 -29.37
N ALA A 455 62.96 21.92 -29.87
CA ALA A 455 62.82 22.55 -31.18
C ALA A 455 63.62 23.86 -31.26
N LYS A 456 63.52 24.72 -30.23
CA LYS A 456 64.25 25.98 -30.14
C LYS A 456 65.76 25.79 -30.08
N VAL A 457 66.26 24.88 -29.25
CA VAL A 457 67.71 24.61 -29.13
C VAL A 457 68.26 24.00 -30.43
N ARG A 458 67.47 23.15 -31.11
CA ARG A 458 67.85 22.59 -32.42
C ARG A 458 67.94 23.67 -33.51
N GLU A 459 67.04 24.65 -33.50
CA GLU A 459 67.11 25.82 -34.38
C GLU A 459 68.34 26.70 -34.06
N GLN A 460 68.62 26.96 -32.78
CA GLN A 460 69.82 27.67 -32.34
C GLN A 460 71.10 26.97 -32.78
N LEU A 461 71.16 25.63 -32.66
CA LEU A 461 72.30 24.83 -33.10
C LEU A 461 72.50 24.95 -34.60
N ARG A 462 71.43 24.85 -35.39
CA ARG A 462 71.49 25.03 -36.84
C ARG A 462 72.03 26.41 -37.21
N ALA A 463 71.44 27.48 -36.67
CA ALA A 463 71.86 28.86 -36.96
C ALA A 463 73.32 29.13 -36.55
N THR A 464 73.74 28.61 -35.38
CA THR A 464 75.11 28.78 -34.86
C THR A 464 76.12 27.95 -35.65
N THR A 465 75.74 26.75 -36.12
CA THR A 465 76.59 25.91 -36.96
C THR A 465 76.77 26.52 -38.35
N GLU A 466 75.70 27.03 -38.96
CA GLU A 466 75.78 27.78 -40.23
C GLU A 466 76.66 29.03 -40.10
N ALA A 467 76.57 29.75 -38.96
CA ALA A 467 77.47 30.88 -38.65
C ALA A 467 78.92 30.42 -38.45
N ALA A 468 79.16 29.32 -37.72
CA ALA A 468 80.49 28.77 -37.52
C ALA A 468 81.17 28.39 -38.85
N THR A 469 80.43 27.76 -39.78
CA THR A 469 80.94 27.42 -41.12
C THR A 469 81.33 28.67 -41.90
N LYS A 470 80.47 29.70 -41.93
CA LYS A 470 80.75 30.94 -42.67
C LYS A 470 81.94 31.72 -42.08
N VAL A 471 82.06 31.78 -40.74
CA VAL A 471 83.19 32.45 -40.07
C VAL A 471 84.49 31.67 -40.30
N ALA A 472 84.45 30.33 -40.28
CA ALA A 472 85.61 29.49 -40.58
C ALA A 472 86.06 29.61 -42.05
N GLU A 473 85.12 29.69 -43.00
CA GLU A 473 85.42 29.94 -44.41
C GLU A 473 86.02 31.33 -44.65
N ALA A 474 85.47 32.37 -44.00
CA ALA A 474 86.02 33.72 -44.04
C ALA A 474 87.44 33.80 -43.45
N ALA A 475 87.70 33.10 -42.33
CA ALA A 475 89.01 32.99 -41.72
C ALA A 475 90.04 32.29 -42.63
N LYS A 476 89.59 31.36 -43.48
CA LYS A 476 90.44 30.68 -44.45
C LYS A 476 90.80 31.55 -45.66
N LEU A 477 89.93 32.49 -46.04
CA LEU A 477 90.09 33.36 -47.21
C LEU A 477 90.92 34.63 -46.96
N LEU A 478 91.00 35.11 -45.71
CA LEU A 478 91.56 36.43 -45.37
C LEU A 478 92.96 36.43 -44.71
N GLY A 479 93.61 35.28 -44.50
CA GLY A 479 94.95 35.19 -43.88
C GLY A 479 94.94 35.32 -42.34
N GLU A 480 96.13 35.43 -41.69
CA GLU A 480 96.29 35.41 -40.21
C GLU A 480 95.73 36.66 -39.48
N ASP A 481 94.40 36.87 -39.54
CA ASP A 481 93.67 37.84 -38.74
C ASP A 481 93.27 37.20 -37.38
N LYS A 482 93.97 37.60 -36.31
CA LYS A 482 93.76 37.07 -34.96
C LYS A 482 92.32 37.28 -34.43
N PRO A 483 91.73 38.50 -34.51
CA PRO A 483 90.31 38.71 -34.20
C PRO A 483 89.35 37.74 -34.91
N LEU A 484 89.59 37.44 -36.19
CA LEU A 484 88.73 36.54 -36.95
C LEU A 484 88.87 35.07 -36.51
N LYS A 485 90.08 34.64 -36.15
CA LYS A 485 90.34 33.31 -35.58
C LYS A 485 89.71 33.16 -34.19
N ASP A 486 89.87 34.15 -33.33
CA ASP A 486 89.25 34.17 -31.99
C ASP A 486 87.72 34.14 -32.10
N ALA A 487 87.13 34.84 -33.09
CA ALA A 487 85.70 34.77 -33.39
C ALA A 487 85.27 33.39 -33.92
N SER A 488 86.06 32.77 -34.81
CA SER A 488 85.81 31.41 -35.29
C SER A 488 85.79 30.41 -34.14
N ASP A 489 86.82 30.42 -33.28
CA ASP A 489 86.92 29.53 -32.13
C ASP A 489 85.78 29.77 -31.13
N LEU A 490 85.37 31.02 -30.93
CA LEU A 490 84.24 31.38 -30.08
C LEU A 490 82.91 30.80 -30.59
N VAL A 491 82.59 30.99 -31.88
CA VAL A 491 81.34 30.48 -32.46
C VAL A 491 81.35 28.95 -32.55
N THR A 492 82.50 28.33 -32.85
CA THR A 492 82.65 26.86 -32.81
C THR A 492 82.48 26.30 -31.40
N ASN A 493 83.08 26.91 -30.38
CA ASN A 493 82.89 26.49 -28.99
C ASN A 493 81.45 26.73 -28.52
N ARG A 494 80.80 27.80 -29.00
CA ARG A 494 79.38 28.07 -28.73
C ARG A 494 78.48 27.02 -29.37
N ALA A 495 78.78 26.57 -30.59
CA ALA A 495 78.05 25.47 -31.25
C ALA A 495 78.16 24.17 -30.45
N LYS A 496 79.37 23.80 -29.96
CA LYS A 496 79.58 22.62 -29.10
C LYS A 496 78.81 22.71 -27.77
N GLN A 497 78.73 23.90 -27.19
CA GLN A 497 77.92 24.11 -25.98
C GLN A 497 76.43 23.91 -26.27
N ILE A 498 75.91 24.48 -27.35
CA ILE A 498 74.50 24.31 -27.75
C ILE A 498 74.20 22.85 -28.10
N GLU A 499 75.16 22.11 -28.67
CA GLU A 499 75.04 20.66 -28.91
C GLU A 499 74.91 19.87 -27.59
N THR A 500 75.65 20.26 -26.55
CA THR A 500 75.52 19.68 -25.20
C THR A 500 74.18 20.04 -24.56
N ASP A 501 73.73 21.30 -24.74
CA ASP A 501 72.43 21.77 -24.26
C ASP A 501 71.28 21.04 -24.97
N LEU A 502 71.42 20.75 -26.28
CA LEU A 502 70.47 19.98 -27.07
C LEU A 502 70.37 18.54 -26.54
N ALA A 503 71.51 17.86 -26.34
CA ALA A 503 71.52 16.51 -25.77
C ALA A 503 70.86 16.46 -24.38
N THR A 504 71.04 17.51 -23.57
CA THR A 504 70.39 17.63 -22.26
C THR A 504 68.88 17.83 -22.39
N ALA A 505 68.44 18.68 -23.31
CA ALA A 505 67.02 18.94 -23.56
C ALA A 505 66.33 17.69 -24.15
N GLU A 506 66.96 16.98 -25.09
CA GLU A 506 66.44 15.75 -25.70
C GLU A 506 66.31 14.63 -24.67
N LYS A 507 67.31 14.45 -23.79
CA LYS A 507 67.20 13.51 -22.66
C LYS A 507 66.03 13.89 -21.74
N SER A 508 65.90 15.17 -21.40
CA SER A 508 64.81 15.64 -20.54
C SER A 508 63.42 15.47 -21.16
N LEU A 509 63.30 15.55 -22.49
CA LEU A 509 62.06 15.23 -23.22
C LEU A 509 61.79 13.73 -23.21
N ALA A 510 62.80 12.91 -23.51
CA ALA A 510 62.68 11.45 -23.49
C ALA A 510 62.27 10.91 -22.10
N ASP A 511 62.83 11.46 -21.03
CA ASP A 511 62.47 11.09 -19.65
C ASP A 511 60.98 11.41 -19.38
N LYS A 512 60.49 12.59 -19.79
CA LYS A 512 59.07 12.96 -19.63
C LYS A 512 58.14 12.10 -20.47
N GLN A 513 58.53 11.78 -21.71
CA GLN A 513 57.80 10.88 -22.60
C GLN A 513 57.73 9.44 -22.05
N ALA A 514 58.80 8.97 -21.42
CA ALA A 514 58.81 7.68 -20.74
C ALA A 514 57.86 7.67 -19.52
N GLU A 515 57.82 8.77 -18.74
CA GLU A 515 56.88 8.92 -17.63
C GLU A 515 55.41 8.93 -18.11
N THR A 516 55.07 9.72 -19.13
CA THR A 516 53.70 9.80 -19.67
C THR A 516 53.27 8.47 -20.29
N LYS A 517 54.17 7.78 -21.01
CA LYS A 517 53.92 6.42 -21.52
C LYS A 517 53.68 5.43 -20.38
N GLY A 518 54.51 5.42 -19.35
CA GLY A 518 54.34 4.53 -18.19
C GLY A 518 53.00 4.71 -17.47
N LEU A 519 52.55 5.96 -17.31
CA LEU A 519 51.22 6.26 -16.75
C LEU A 519 50.09 5.82 -17.68
N SER A 520 50.24 6.01 -18.99
CA SER A 520 49.26 5.55 -19.99
C SER A 520 49.11 4.02 -19.97
N ASP A 521 50.22 3.27 -19.88
CA ASP A 521 50.22 1.81 -19.78
C ASP A 521 49.53 1.35 -18.48
N GLN A 522 49.76 2.04 -17.37
CA GLN A 522 49.05 1.77 -16.10
C GLN A 522 47.54 2.01 -16.22
N MET A 523 47.08 3.02 -16.95
CA MET A 523 45.65 3.24 -17.19
C MET A 523 45.01 2.09 -17.97
N VAL A 524 45.71 1.56 -18.98
CA VAL A 524 45.23 0.41 -19.77
C VAL A 524 45.16 -0.84 -18.89
N MET A 525 46.17 -1.09 -18.05
CA MET A 525 46.16 -2.21 -17.12
C MET A 525 45.03 -2.10 -16.09
N LEU A 526 44.82 -0.92 -15.50
CA LEU A 526 43.71 -0.70 -14.57
C LEU A 526 42.34 -0.88 -15.25
N GLN A 527 42.18 -0.40 -16.48
CA GLN A 527 40.95 -0.62 -17.25
C GLN A 527 40.68 -2.12 -17.45
N SER A 528 41.70 -2.88 -17.83
CA SER A 528 41.61 -4.34 -17.99
C SER A 528 41.28 -5.05 -16.66
N GLN A 529 41.89 -4.63 -15.55
CA GLN A 529 41.55 -5.14 -14.22
C GLN A 529 40.09 -4.84 -13.84
N ILE A 530 39.61 -3.61 -14.07
CA ILE A 530 38.22 -3.23 -13.81
C ILE A 530 37.25 -4.11 -14.62
N GLU A 531 37.54 -4.32 -15.91
CA GLU A 531 36.72 -5.18 -16.78
C GLU A 531 36.74 -6.64 -16.32
N SER A 532 37.92 -7.17 -15.97
CA SER A 532 38.06 -8.53 -15.44
C SER A 532 37.29 -8.73 -14.14
N THR A 533 37.38 -7.79 -13.20
CA THR A 533 36.66 -7.83 -11.93
C THR A 533 35.15 -7.76 -12.16
N ARG A 534 34.68 -6.87 -13.06
CA ARG A 534 33.26 -6.79 -13.46
C ARG A 534 32.76 -8.09 -14.09
N ASN A 535 33.54 -8.70 -14.97
CA ASN A 535 33.16 -9.95 -15.63
C ASN A 535 33.15 -11.15 -14.67
N SER A 536 33.87 -11.06 -13.56
CA SER A 536 33.91 -12.09 -12.51
C SER A 536 32.91 -11.83 -11.37
N GLN A 537 32.09 -10.78 -11.47
CA GLN A 537 31.04 -10.50 -10.49
C GLN A 537 30.00 -11.61 -10.48
N VAL A 538 29.41 -11.82 -9.30
CA VAL A 538 28.21 -12.65 -9.19
C VAL A 538 27.18 -12.13 -10.18
N SER A 539 26.70 -13.02 -11.05
CA SER A 539 25.74 -12.62 -12.06
C SER A 539 24.43 -12.21 -11.39
N THR A 540 23.76 -11.24 -11.98
CA THR A 540 22.53 -10.70 -11.42
C THR A 540 21.40 -11.73 -11.51
N SER A 541 21.47 -12.64 -12.49
CA SER A 541 20.61 -13.81 -12.58
C SER A 541 20.80 -14.78 -11.42
N ASP A 542 22.04 -15.06 -11.01
CA ASP A 542 22.29 -15.99 -9.88
C ASP A 542 21.77 -15.40 -8.56
N LEU A 543 21.99 -14.10 -8.33
CA LEU A 543 21.44 -13.39 -7.18
C LEU A 543 19.92 -13.36 -7.17
N THR A 544 19.30 -13.07 -8.31
CA THR A 544 17.85 -13.05 -8.44
C THR A 544 17.28 -14.45 -8.17
N ALA A 545 17.89 -15.50 -8.71
CA ALA A 545 17.46 -16.88 -8.48
C ALA A 545 17.61 -17.30 -7.01
N ALA A 546 18.72 -16.95 -6.36
CA ALA A 546 18.92 -17.22 -4.93
C ALA A 546 17.93 -16.46 -4.04
N GLU A 547 17.61 -15.21 -4.38
CA GLU A 547 16.60 -14.43 -3.69
C GLU A 547 15.19 -15.00 -3.89
N GLU A 548 14.81 -15.35 -5.13
CA GLU A 548 13.51 -15.97 -5.41
C GLU A 548 13.34 -17.29 -4.68
N ALA A 549 14.39 -18.13 -4.63
CA ALA A 549 14.38 -19.36 -3.83
C ALA A 549 14.21 -19.06 -2.32
N MET A 550 14.96 -18.09 -1.78
CA MET A 550 14.83 -17.68 -0.38
C MET A 550 13.41 -17.17 -0.06
N LEU A 551 12.84 -16.33 -0.93
CA LEU A 551 11.48 -15.79 -0.76
C LEU A 551 10.42 -16.89 -0.87
N GLY A 552 10.58 -17.85 -1.78
CA GLY A 552 9.71 -19.02 -1.87
C GLY A 552 9.71 -19.85 -0.58
N HIS A 553 10.90 -20.19 -0.07
CA HIS A 553 11.02 -20.92 1.20
C HIS A 553 10.52 -20.14 2.41
N ARG A 554 10.69 -18.81 2.43
CA ARG A 554 10.08 -17.93 3.44
C ARG A 554 8.57 -18.09 3.42
N HIS A 555 7.95 -17.94 2.25
CA HIS A 555 6.50 -18.00 2.09
C HIS A 555 5.94 -19.37 2.52
N GLU A 556 6.58 -20.47 2.13
CA GLU A 556 6.20 -21.83 2.56
C GLU A 556 6.30 -22.00 4.07
N ARG A 557 7.43 -21.60 4.67
CA ARG A 557 7.66 -21.65 6.12
C ARG A 557 6.60 -20.84 6.86
N ASP A 558 6.38 -19.59 6.46
CA ASP A 558 5.48 -18.66 7.13
C ASP A 558 4.04 -19.15 7.05
N THR A 559 3.63 -19.69 5.90
CA THR A 559 2.31 -20.31 5.73
C THR A 559 2.08 -21.43 6.74
N ILE A 560 3.04 -22.35 6.89
CA ILE A 560 2.93 -23.45 7.88
C ILE A 560 2.99 -22.91 9.31
N TYR A 561 3.83 -21.90 9.57
CA TYR A 561 3.89 -21.25 10.88
C TYR A 561 2.54 -20.63 11.26
N TYR A 562 1.90 -19.89 10.36
CA TYR A 562 0.60 -19.27 10.61
C TYR A 562 -0.47 -20.33 10.88
N ARG A 563 -0.51 -21.42 10.10
CA ARG A 563 -1.41 -22.56 10.37
C ARG A 563 -1.18 -23.18 11.75
N LEU A 564 0.08 -23.33 12.15
CA LEU A 564 0.44 -23.81 13.48
C LEU A 564 -0.08 -22.88 14.58
N GLN A 565 0.04 -21.56 14.42
CA GLN A 565 -0.48 -20.60 15.40
C GLN A 565 -2.02 -20.57 15.43
N GLY A 566 -2.67 -20.62 14.26
CA GLY A 566 -4.12 -20.75 14.16
C GLY A 566 -4.63 -21.99 14.90
N LEU A 567 -3.93 -23.12 14.77
CA LEU A 567 -4.26 -24.35 15.47
C LEU A 567 -4.07 -24.24 17.00
N LYS A 568 -3.02 -23.56 17.47
CA LYS A 568 -2.85 -23.26 18.91
C LYS A 568 -3.99 -22.38 19.44
N ASN A 569 -4.43 -21.39 18.68
CA ASN A 569 -5.58 -20.56 19.05
C ASN A 569 -6.87 -21.38 19.13
N ARG A 570 -7.08 -22.31 18.20
CA ARG A 570 -8.22 -23.25 18.24
C ARG A 570 -8.16 -24.17 19.46
N GLN A 571 -6.98 -24.67 19.85
CA GLN A 571 -6.82 -25.44 21.09
C GLN A 571 -7.20 -24.61 22.32
N LEU A 572 -6.75 -23.35 22.38
CA LEU A 572 -7.09 -22.45 23.49
C LEU A 572 -8.60 -22.17 23.55
N LEU A 573 -9.23 -21.92 22.40
CA LEU A 573 -10.68 -21.74 22.31
C LEU A 573 -11.43 -23.01 22.74
N ALA A 574 -10.98 -24.19 22.31
CA ALA A 574 -11.57 -25.47 22.72
C ALA A 574 -11.48 -25.68 24.23
N GLN A 575 -10.34 -25.33 24.84
CA GLN A 575 -10.19 -25.38 26.29
C GLN A 575 -11.13 -24.40 27.00
N ARG A 576 -11.32 -23.18 26.47
CA ARG A 576 -12.28 -22.22 27.03
C ARG A 576 -13.73 -22.69 26.97
N VAL A 577 -14.09 -23.40 25.90
CA VAL A 577 -15.41 -24.04 25.81
C VAL A 577 -15.57 -25.11 26.90
N VAL A 578 -14.55 -25.92 27.14
CA VAL A 578 -14.54 -26.92 28.22
C VAL A 578 -14.63 -26.25 29.60
N ASP A 579 -13.92 -25.15 29.80
CA ASP A 579 -13.98 -24.37 31.06
C ASP A 579 -15.41 -23.88 31.32
N PHE A 580 -16.11 -23.35 30.30
CA PHE A 580 -17.50 -22.91 30.41
C PHE A 580 -18.47 -24.06 30.68
N GLN A 581 -18.32 -25.18 29.97
CA GLN A 581 -19.12 -26.39 30.21
C GLN A 581 -18.97 -26.86 31.67
N THR A 582 -17.73 -26.93 32.15
CA THR A 582 -17.42 -27.34 33.54
C THR A 582 -18.01 -26.35 34.55
N ALA A 583 -17.92 -25.05 34.30
CA ALA A 583 -18.48 -24.01 35.17
C ALA A 583 -20.01 -24.08 35.25
N THR A 584 -20.65 -24.44 34.13
CA THR A 584 -22.10 -24.66 34.04
C THR A 584 -22.52 -25.92 34.80
N GLU A 585 -21.82 -27.04 34.61
CA GLU A 585 -22.10 -28.31 35.29
C GLU A 585 -21.84 -28.26 36.80
N SER A 586 -20.82 -27.48 37.21
CA SER A 586 -20.43 -27.33 38.63
C SER A 586 -21.22 -26.24 39.36
N ASP A 587 -22.22 -25.64 38.71
CA ASP A 587 -23.05 -24.54 39.22
C ASP A 587 -22.23 -23.38 39.84
N LYS A 588 -21.18 -22.94 39.13
CA LYS A 588 -20.38 -21.77 39.53
C LYS A 588 -21.25 -20.51 39.62
N PRO A 589 -20.89 -19.50 40.44
CA PRO A 589 -21.64 -18.25 40.53
C PRO A 589 -21.90 -17.62 39.14
N ALA A 590 -23.09 -17.03 38.96
CA ALA A 590 -23.52 -16.48 37.68
C ALA A 590 -22.54 -15.44 37.09
N GLU A 591 -21.91 -14.64 37.95
CA GLU A 591 -20.90 -13.65 37.54
C GLU A 591 -19.64 -14.30 36.96
N GLU A 592 -19.15 -15.38 37.57
CA GLU A 592 -18.00 -16.14 37.07
C GLU A 592 -18.33 -16.80 35.72
N ARG A 593 -19.53 -17.36 35.58
CA ARG A 593 -20.00 -17.94 34.30
C ARG A 593 -20.13 -16.88 33.21
N ALA A 594 -20.70 -15.72 33.54
CA ALA A 594 -20.86 -14.61 32.59
C ALA A 594 -19.51 -14.07 32.10
N ALA A 595 -18.49 -13.99 32.95
CA ALA A 595 -17.15 -13.58 32.54
C ALA A 595 -16.53 -14.55 31.52
N ILE A 596 -16.67 -15.86 31.74
CA ILE A 596 -16.19 -16.89 30.79
C ILE A 596 -17.00 -16.82 29.49
N TRP A 597 -18.32 -16.64 29.59
CA TRP A 597 -19.20 -16.51 28.44
C TRP A 597 -18.82 -15.33 27.54
N ASN A 598 -18.59 -14.15 28.13
CA ASN A 598 -18.19 -12.97 27.39
C ASN A 598 -16.82 -13.16 26.68
N ASP A 599 -15.82 -13.76 27.36
CA ASP A 599 -14.54 -14.11 26.71
C ASP A 599 -14.72 -15.10 25.54
N LEU A 600 -15.67 -16.04 25.64
CA LEU A 600 -16.00 -16.94 24.53
C LEU A 600 -16.63 -16.21 23.34
N VAL A 601 -17.61 -15.34 23.59
CA VAL A 601 -18.25 -14.53 22.55
C VAL A 601 -17.23 -13.64 21.85
N ASP A 602 -16.31 -13.01 22.58
CA ASP A 602 -15.23 -12.21 22.02
C ASP A 602 -14.31 -13.05 21.12
N ARG A 603 -13.92 -14.25 21.58
CA ARG A 603 -13.08 -15.16 20.78
C ARG A 603 -13.79 -15.67 19.53
N TRP A 604 -15.09 -15.98 19.62
CA TRP A 604 -15.88 -16.36 18.45
C TRP A 604 -16.04 -15.22 17.47
N THR A 605 -16.18 -13.99 17.96
CA THR A 605 -16.19 -12.78 17.12
C THR A 605 -14.85 -12.62 16.40
N ILE A 606 -13.72 -12.78 17.09
CA ILE A 606 -12.38 -12.76 16.48
C ILE A 606 -12.19 -13.90 15.46
N ALA A 607 -12.81 -15.06 15.70
CA ALA A 607 -12.83 -16.21 14.81
C ALA A 607 -13.89 -16.10 13.69
N ASN A 608 -14.56 -14.95 13.54
CA ASN A 608 -15.65 -14.73 12.58
C ASN A 608 -16.84 -15.70 12.73
N GLN A 609 -16.97 -16.43 13.85
CA GLN A 609 -18.12 -17.31 14.14
C GLN A 609 -19.36 -16.52 14.56
N VAL A 610 -19.19 -15.28 15.03
CA VAL A 610 -20.22 -14.29 15.34
C VAL A 610 -19.82 -12.99 14.65
N ALA A 611 -20.78 -12.23 14.11
CA ALA A 611 -20.44 -10.94 13.49
C ALA A 611 -20.11 -9.90 14.58
N PRO A 612 -19.12 -9.02 14.36
CA PRO A 612 -18.83 -7.96 15.33
C PRO A 612 -19.86 -6.84 15.24
N LEU A 613 -20.19 -6.27 16.40
CA LEU A 613 -20.90 -5.00 16.48
C LEU A 613 -19.92 -3.85 16.20
N ARG A 614 -20.14 -3.06 15.13
CA ARG A 614 -19.17 -2.06 14.66
C ARG A 614 -19.68 -0.64 14.84
N PRO A 615 -18.95 0.28 15.51
CA PRO A 615 -19.38 1.66 15.61
C PRO A 615 -19.36 2.33 14.23
N LEU A 616 -20.34 3.19 13.96
CA LEU A 616 -20.32 4.00 12.74
C LEU A 616 -19.11 4.96 12.74
N THR A 617 -18.47 5.12 11.59
CA THR A 617 -17.53 6.22 11.38
C THR A 617 -18.23 7.57 11.53
N SER A 618 -17.48 8.65 11.76
CA SER A 618 -18.06 10.00 11.83
C SER A 618 -18.87 10.36 10.58
N GLU A 619 -18.33 9.99 9.41
CA GLU A 619 -18.95 10.20 8.12
C GLU A 619 -20.26 9.42 8.00
N GLN A 620 -20.24 8.12 8.31
CA GLN A 620 -21.45 7.28 8.29
C GLN A 620 -22.50 7.78 9.28
N PHE A 621 -22.10 8.10 10.50
CA PHE A 621 -23.01 8.61 11.52
C PHE A 621 -23.67 9.90 11.05
N THR A 622 -22.89 10.87 10.58
CA THR A 622 -23.41 12.17 10.12
C THR A 622 -24.38 12.02 8.95
N LEU A 623 -23.99 11.27 7.90
CA LEU A 623 -24.83 11.11 6.73
C LEU A 623 -26.09 10.29 7.04
N SER A 624 -25.98 9.29 7.93
CA SER A 624 -27.13 8.49 8.37
C SER A 624 -28.10 9.30 9.24
N LEU A 625 -27.62 10.26 10.04
CA LEU A 625 -28.52 11.20 10.74
C LEU A 625 -29.30 12.06 9.74
N LEU A 626 -28.64 12.52 8.67
CA LEU A 626 -29.30 13.32 7.63
C LEU A 626 -30.29 12.47 6.80
N GLU A 627 -29.99 11.21 6.52
CA GLU A 627 -30.93 10.30 5.84
C GLU A 627 -32.10 9.92 6.75
N GLY A 628 -31.84 9.53 8.00
CA GLY A 628 -32.86 9.14 8.98
C GLY A 628 -33.83 10.26 9.33
N THR A 629 -33.36 11.51 9.37
CA THR A 629 -34.25 12.69 9.52
C THR A 629 -35.00 13.06 8.25
N GLY A 630 -34.74 12.41 7.12
CA GLY A 630 -35.28 12.76 5.80
C GLY A 630 -34.66 14.02 5.18
N THR A 631 -33.64 14.60 5.79
CA THR A 631 -32.95 15.80 5.29
C THR A 631 -32.28 15.54 3.94
N LEU A 632 -31.62 14.38 3.77
CA LEU A 632 -31.01 14.02 2.49
C LEU A 632 -32.07 13.79 1.41
N ALA A 633 -33.18 13.11 1.74
CA ALA A 633 -34.27 12.87 0.80
C ALA A 633 -34.88 14.19 0.28
N HIS A 634 -35.16 15.13 1.18
CA HIS A 634 -35.67 16.45 0.82
C HIS A 634 -34.71 17.20 -0.14
N ARG A 635 -33.43 17.28 0.21
CA ARG A 635 -32.40 17.95 -0.61
C ARG A 635 -32.23 17.26 -1.96
N ARG A 636 -32.24 15.93 -1.99
CA ARG A 636 -32.13 15.11 -3.21
C ARG A 636 -33.23 15.46 -4.21
N GLN A 637 -34.48 15.53 -3.76
CA GLN A 637 -35.61 15.89 -4.63
C GLN A 637 -35.47 17.32 -5.19
N GLN A 638 -35.08 18.28 -4.36
CA GLN A 638 -34.85 19.66 -4.78
C GLN A 638 -33.73 19.76 -5.83
N LEU A 639 -32.61 19.08 -5.58
CA LEU A 639 -31.46 19.05 -6.49
C LEU A 639 -31.82 18.39 -7.82
N GLN A 640 -32.51 17.26 -7.79
CA GLN A 640 -32.97 16.58 -8.99
C GLN A 640 -33.89 17.48 -9.83
N ALA A 641 -34.88 18.12 -9.20
CA ALA A 641 -35.76 19.06 -9.90
C ALA A 641 -34.99 20.26 -10.49
N ALA A 642 -34.03 20.81 -9.74
CA ALA A 642 -33.20 21.93 -10.19
C ALA A 642 -32.30 21.55 -11.39
N LEU A 643 -31.66 20.38 -11.33
CA LEU A 643 -30.80 19.86 -12.39
C LEU A 643 -31.57 19.50 -13.65
N VAL A 644 -32.78 18.96 -13.53
CA VAL A 644 -33.65 18.72 -14.70
C VAL A 644 -34.12 20.04 -15.30
N ALA A 645 -34.49 21.02 -14.48
CA ALA A 645 -34.95 22.34 -14.96
C ALA A 645 -33.83 23.16 -15.63
N LYS A 646 -32.60 23.03 -15.15
CA LYS A 646 -31.41 23.73 -15.67
C LYS A 646 -30.25 22.75 -15.78
N PRO A 647 -30.25 21.88 -16.81
CA PRO A 647 -29.25 20.84 -16.95
C PRO A 647 -27.86 21.45 -17.19
N PRO A 648 -26.82 21.07 -16.43
CA PRO A 648 -25.45 21.50 -16.70
C PRO A 648 -24.91 20.83 -17.97
N ASP A 649 -23.81 21.37 -18.51
CA ASP A 649 -23.19 20.86 -19.74
C ASP A 649 -22.91 19.35 -19.70
N ARG A 650 -22.41 18.84 -18.57
CA ARG A 650 -22.18 17.38 -18.37
C ARG A 650 -23.45 16.55 -18.60
N LEU A 651 -24.61 17.03 -18.17
CA LEU A 651 -25.89 16.34 -18.35
C LEU A 651 -26.47 16.54 -19.77
N GLN A 652 -26.21 17.69 -20.39
CA GLN A 652 -26.63 17.96 -21.77
C GLN A 652 -25.82 17.15 -22.79
N GLN A 653 -24.54 16.90 -22.50
CA GLN A 653 -23.60 16.19 -23.36
C GLN A 653 -23.61 14.67 -23.14
N ALA A 654 -24.24 14.19 -22.07
CA ALA A 654 -24.37 12.77 -21.80
C ALA A 654 -25.14 12.06 -22.92
N LEU A 655 -24.73 10.84 -23.24
CA LEU A 655 -25.50 9.98 -24.14
C LEU A 655 -26.88 9.72 -23.53
N GLU A 656 -27.90 9.60 -24.38
CA GLU A 656 -29.28 9.42 -23.90
C GLU A 656 -29.41 8.18 -22.98
N ALA A 657 -28.67 7.11 -23.28
CA ALA A 657 -28.63 5.90 -22.46
C ALA A 657 -28.00 6.11 -21.07
N ASP A 658 -27.12 7.10 -20.91
CA ASP A 658 -26.37 7.36 -19.67
C ASP A 658 -26.94 8.54 -18.87
N ARG A 659 -27.96 9.21 -19.40
CA ARG A 659 -28.47 10.48 -18.87
C ARG A 659 -29.03 10.36 -17.45
N GLU A 660 -29.68 9.24 -17.16
CA GLU A 660 -30.23 8.95 -15.82
C GLU A 660 -29.11 8.73 -14.80
N SER A 661 -28.14 7.88 -15.11
CA SER A 661 -26.96 7.65 -14.26
C SER A 661 -26.13 8.93 -14.05
N MET A 662 -25.99 9.75 -15.11
CA MET A 662 -25.32 11.05 -15.00
C MET A 662 -26.09 12.01 -14.09
N LEU A 663 -27.42 12.05 -14.18
CA LEU A 663 -28.25 12.86 -13.28
C LEU A 663 -28.08 12.41 -11.82
N GLU A 664 -28.13 11.10 -11.56
CA GLU A 664 -27.92 10.56 -10.22
C GLU A 664 -26.53 10.92 -9.66
N THR A 665 -25.49 10.80 -10.48
CA THR A 665 -24.13 11.19 -10.14
C THR A 665 -24.04 12.67 -9.76
N LEU A 666 -24.62 13.56 -10.56
CA LEU A 666 -24.61 15.01 -10.30
C LEU A 666 -25.41 15.38 -9.05
N VAL A 667 -26.54 14.69 -8.81
CA VAL A 667 -27.32 14.86 -7.59
C VAL A 667 -26.49 14.45 -6.37
N ASP A 668 -25.79 13.32 -6.43
CA ASP A 668 -24.96 12.86 -5.32
C ASP A 668 -23.77 13.79 -5.04
N GLU A 669 -23.09 14.24 -6.09
CA GLU A 669 -22.00 15.23 -6.00
C GLU A 669 -22.46 16.50 -5.26
N GLN A 670 -23.59 17.09 -5.68
CA GLN A 670 -24.11 18.31 -5.06
C GLN A 670 -24.66 18.07 -3.65
N LEU A 671 -25.30 16.93 -3.41
CA LEU A 671 -25.82 16.56 -2.10
C LEU A 671 -24.69 16.39 -1.08
N PHE A 672 -23.59 15.77 -1.49
CA PHE A 672 -22.41 15.64 -0.65
C PHE A 672 -21.78 17.00 -0.35
N GLU A 673 -21.66 17.89 -1.35
CA GLU A 673 -21.14 19.23 -1.15
C GLU A 673 -21.98 20.03 -0.13
N GLN A 674 -23.32 19.95 -0.22
CA GLN A 674 -24.23 20.54 0.77
C GLN A 674 -24.12 19.91 2.17
N SER A 675 -23.57 18.70 2.27
CA SER A 675 -23.39 17.98 3.54
C SER A 675 -22.01 18.21 4.18
N ARG A 676 -21.06 18.83 3.47
CA ARG A 676 -19.71 19.12 4.02
C ARG A 676 -19.75 19.96 5.29
N GLY A 677 -20.67 20.93 5.37
CA GLY A 677 -20.86 21.75 6.57
C GLY A 677 -21.28 20.92 7.79
N ASN A 678 -22.16 19.94 7.60
CA ASN A 678 -22.54 18.99 8.64
C ASN A 678 -21.36 18.10 9.04
N LEU A 679 -20.63 17.55 8.07
CA LEU A 679 -19.44 16.73 8.34
C LEU A 679 -18.38 17.49 9.14
N GLY A 680 -18.13 18.76 8.79
CA GLY A 680 -17.19 19.62 9.52
C GLY A 680 -17.58 19.88 10.98
N ALA A 681 -18.86 19.78 11.34
CA ALA A 681 -19.33 19.91 12.72
C ALA A 681 -19.19 18.61 13.52
N PHE A 682 -19.42 17.45 12.90
CA PHE A 682 -19.44 16.16 13.58
C PHE A 682 -18.06 15.49 13.66
N ILE A 683 -17.24 15.57 12.61
CA ILE A 683 -15.92 14.92 12.56
C ILE A 683 -15.01 15.31 13.74
N PRO A 684 -14.92 16.58 14.17
CA PRO A 684 -14.08 16.93 15.33
C PRO A 684 -14.54 16.30 16.66
N LEU A 685 -15.81 15.93 16.78
CA LEU A 685 -16.40 15.38 18.01
C LEU A 685 -16.39 13.85 18.04
N TYR A 686 -16.55 13.21 16.88
CA TYR A 686 -16.68 11.75 16.76
C TYR A 686 -15.54 11.10 15.95
N GLY A 687 -14.57 11.88 15.47
CA GLY A 687 -13.55 11.45 14.51
C GLY A 687 -12.33 10.77 15.12
N THR A 688 -12.21 10.77 16.45
CA THR A 688 -11.27 9.90 17.16
C THR A 688 -11.83 8.48 17.23
N LEU A 689 -10.98 7.47 17.01
CA LEU A 689 -11.33 6.05 17.17
C LEU A 689 -12.13 5.87 18.47
N ALA A 690 -13.33 5.30 18.36
CA ALA A 690 -14.10 4.87 19.51
C ALA A 690 -13.22 3.89 20.32
N GLY A 691 -12.93 4.23 21.57
CA GLY A 691 -12.17 3.36 22.47
C GLY A 691 -12.92 2.05 22.74
N ALA A 692 -12.17 1.05 23.20
CA ALA A 692 -12.66 -0.30 23.51
C ALA A 692 -13.83 -0.34 24.51
N ASP A 693 -14.01 0.71 25.30
CA ASP A 693 -15.16 0.91 26.17
C ASP A 693 -15.98 2.09 25.67
N PHE A 694 -17.16 1.83 25.11
CA PHE A 694 -18.01 2.87 24.56
C PHE A 694 -18.74 3.63 25.68
N GLN A 695 -18.15 4.72 26.13
CA GLN A 695 -18.88 5.80 26.79
C GLN A 695 -18.79 7.06 25.92
N ALA A 696 -19.96 7.58 25.51
CA ALA A 696 -20.01 8.88 24.88
C ALA A 696 -19.38 9.91 25.83
N THR A 697 -18.46 10.73 25.31
CA THR A 697 -17.91 11.82 26.14
C THR A 697 -19.03 12.81 26.49
N VAL A 698 -18.87 13.53 27.59
CA VAL A 698 -19.83 14.60 27.97
C VAL A 698 -20.06 15.57 26.83
N ASN A 699 -19.02 15.92 26.06
CA ASN A 699 -19.13 16.81 24.91
C ASN A 699 -19.94 16.18 23.76
N GLN A 700 -19.79 14.88 23.51
CA GLN A 700 -20.58 14.16 22.50
C GLN A 700 -22.05 14.06 22.92
N ALA A 701 -22.32 13.75 24.20
CA ALA A 701 -23.68 13.71 24.73
C ALA A 701 -24.34 15.10 24.65
N LEU A 702 -23.68 16.14 25.16
CA LEU A 702 -24.21 17.52 25.12
C LEU A 702 -24.42 18.04 23.70
N PHE A 703 -23.52 17.72 22.77
CA PHE A 703 -23.69 18.11 21.36
C PHE A 703 -24.92 17.44 20.74
N PHE A 704 -25.18 16.18 21.05
CA PHE A 704 -26.33 15.46 20.51
C PHE A 704 -27.65 15.86 21.18
N GLU A 705 -27.61 16.11 22.50
CA GLU A 705 -28.78 16.50 23.29
C GLU A 705 -29.20 17.96 23.02
N ASN A 706 -28.24 18.88 22.89
CA ASN A 706 -28.50 20.33 22.91
C ASN A 706 -27.89 21.11 21.74
N GLY A 707 -27.19 20.44 20.81
CA GLY A 707 -26.57 21.10 19.66
C GLY A 707 -27.61 21.64 18.68
N GLY A 708 -27.53 22.94 18.37
CA GLY A 708 -28.40 23.57 17.38
C GLY A 708 -28.37 22.89 16.00
N ALA A 709 -27.24 22.23 15.66
CA ALA A 709 -27.10 21.44 14.45
C ALA A 709 -28.07 20.25 14.41
N VAL A 710 -28.25 19.52 15.51
CA VAL A 710 -29.18 18.37 15.60
C VAL A 710 -30.61 18.85 15.71
N GLN A 711 -30.88 19.83 16.59
CA GLN A 711 -32.21 20.40 16.80
C GLN A 711 -32.80 20.97 15.49
N SER A 712 -31.96 21.58 14.64
CA SER A 712 -32.41 22.11 13.35
C SER A 712 -32.96 21.03 12.39
N LEU A 713 -32.50 19.78 12.50
CA LEU A 713 -32.95 18.66 11.65
C LEU A 713 -34.34 18.14 12.06
N LEU A 714 -34.78 18.46 13.28
CA LEU A 714 -36.07 18.02 13.83
C LEU A 714 -37.21 18.99 13.49
N ASN A 715 -36.89 20.21 13.01
CA ASN A 715 -37.91 21.17 12.60
C ASN A 715 -38.67 20.64 11.37
N PRO A 716 -40.02 20.70 11.33
CA PRO A 716 -40.79 20.26 10.17
C PRO A 716 -40.43 21.05 8.92
N VAL A 717 -39.97 20.37 7.87
CA VAL A 717 -39.75 20.92 6.53
C VAL A 717 -40.25 19.90 5.51
N PRO A 718 -40.63 20.31 4.27
CA PRO A 718 -41.22 19.38 3.31
C PRO A 718 -40.39 18.09 3.16
N GLU A 719 -41.04 16.93 3.14
CA GLU A 719 -40.41 15.61 3.00
C GLU A 719 -39.49 15.13 4.13
N ASN A 720 -39.17 15.94 5.15
CA ASN A 720 -38.42 15.42 6.30
C ASN A 720 -39.28 14.49 7.16
N LEU A 721 -38.65 13.66 7.99
CA LEU A 721 -39.32 12.60 8.72
C LEU A 721 -40.45 13.15 9.59
N VAL A 722 -40.22 14.23 10.33
CA VAL A 722 -41.25 14.84 11.19
C VAL A 722 -42.47 15.25 10.36
N SER A 723 -42.30 15.89 9.20
CA SER A 723 -43.40 16.23 8.30
C SER A 723 -44.10 15.00 7.69
N ARG A 724 -43.40 13.89 7.44
CA ARG A 724 -44.02 12.63 7.00
C ARG A 724 -44.83 11.94 8.09
N LEU A 725 -44.44 12.10 9.36
CA LEU A 725 -45.14 11.53 10.52
C LEU A 725 -46.39 12.33 10.92
N MET A 726 -46.39 13.66 10.72
CA MET A 726 -47.52 14.53 11.07
C MET A 726 -48.90 14.06 10.56
N PRO A 727 -49.08 13.66 9.28
CA PRO A 727 -50.38 13.21 8.78
C PRO A 727 -50.81 11.83 9.29
N LEU A 728 -49.91 11.03 9.88
CA LEU A 728 -50.25 9.74 10.45
C LEU A 728 -50.90 9.94 11.81
N THR A 729 -52.21 9.66 11.93
CA THR A 729 -52.98 9.91 13.16
C THR A 729 -52.86 8.77 14.18
N GLU A 730 -52.63 7.55 13.72
CA GLU A 730 -52.51 6.36 14.56
C GLU A 730 -51.06 6.10 14.97
N ALA A 731 -50.85 5.67 16.22
CA ALA A 731 -49.51 5.41 16.76
C ALA A 731 -48.77 4.26 16.05
N GLY A 732 -49.49 3.23 15.59
CA GLY A 732 -48.90 2.09 14.87
C GLY A 732 -48.17 2.50 13.58
N PRO A 733 -48.84 3.18 12.63
CA PRO A 733 -48.21 3.74 11.44
C PRO A 733 -47.08 4.74 11.74
N VAL A 734 -47.23 5.56 12.81
CA VAL A 734 -46.15 6.46 13.25
C VAL A 734 -44.91 5.66 13.67
N ALA A 735 -45.09 4.64 14.50
CA ALA A 735 -44.00 3.77 14.93
C ALA A 735 -43.33 3.07 13.74
N GLU A 736 -44.10 2.56 12.78
CA GLU A 736 -43.54 1.91 11.60
C GLU A 736 -42.69 2.85 10.74
N GLU A 737 -43.19 4.03 10.38
CA GLU A 737 -42.42 5.00 9.59
C GLU A 737 -41.18 5.49 10.35
N LEU A 738 -41.27 5.67 11.67
CA LEU A 738 -40.18 6.09 12.53
C LEU A 738 -39.03 5.06 12.56
N TYR A 739 -39.34 3.79 12.89
CA TYR A 739 -38.34 2.73 13.04
C TYR A 739 -37.73 2.32 11.70
N VAL A 740 -38.54 2.25 10.64
CA VAL A 740 -38.05 1.91 9.29
C VAL A 740 -37.12 3.01 8.75
N SER A 741 -37.37 4.28 9.07
CA SER A 741 -36.54 5.41 8.62
C SER A 741 -35.21 5.51 9.35
N ILE A 742 -35.16 5.19 10.65
CA ILE A 742 -33.97 5.44 11.49
C ILE A 742 -33.16 4.15 11.73
N LEU A 743 -33.84 3.06 12.04
CA LEU A 743 -33.24 1.78 12.44
C LEU A 743 -33.31 0.72 11.34
N SER A 744 -33.96 1.01 10.21
CA SER A 744 -34.05 0.11 9.05
C SER A 744 -34.76 -1.23 9.35
N ARG A 745 -35.63 -1.25 10.38
CA ARG A 745 -36.43 -2.40 10.78
C ARG A 745 -37.84 -1.99 11.18
N LEU A 746 -38.73 -2.98 11.33
CA LEU A 746 -40.04 -2.75 11.93
C LEU A 746 -39.92 -2.62 13.46
N PRO A 747 -40.80 -1.83 14.10
CA PRO A 747 -40.85 -1.75 15.56
C PRO A 747 -41.40 -3.05 16.15
N SER A 748 -40.87 -3.42 17.31
CA SER A 748 -41.44 -4.47 18.16
C SER A 748 -42.80 -4.03 18.74
N ASP A 749 -43.53 -4.97 19.34
CA ASP A 749 -44.79 -4.65 19.98
C ASP A 749 -44.59 -3.68 21.16
N ASP A 750 -43.56 -3.86 21.99
CA ASP A 750 -43.26 -2.96 23.10
C ASP A 750 -42.93 -1.54 22.61
N GLU A 751 -42.14 -1.43 21.55
CA GLU A 751 -41.79 -0.13 20.93
C GLU A 751 -43.02 0.57 20.35
N ARG A 752 -43.98 -0.17 19.78
CA ARG A 752 -45.28 0.40 19.35
C ARG A 752 -46.06 0.94 20.53
N HIS A 753 -46.06 0.26 21.67
CA HIS A 753 -46.73 0.71 22.88
C HIS A 753 -46.05 1.97 23.45
N GLU A 754 -44.72 2.05 23.44
CA GLU A 754 -43.98 3.24 23.89
C GLU A 754 -44.29 4.47 23.02
N VAL A 755 -44.30 4.31 21.70
CA VAL A 755 -44.70 5.39 20.77
C VAL A 755 -46.15 5.82 21.03
N ALA A 756 -47.07 4.88 21.24
CA ALA A 756 -48.46 5.19 21.55
C ALA A 756 -48.61 5.96 22.86
N ALA A 757 -47.89 5.53 23.90
CA ALA A 757 -47.89 6.19 25.20
C ALA A 757 -47.32 7.62 25.14
N HIS A 758 -46.23 7.84 24.39
CA HIS A 758 -45.62 9.16 24.24
C HIS A 758 -46.52 10.14 23.49
N LEU A 759 -47.27 9.68 22.49
CA LEU A 759 -48.19 10.52 21.71
C LEU A 759 -49.54 10.73 22.38
N GLN A 760 -49.83 10.00 23.45
CA GLN A 760 -51.08 10.13 24.19
C GLN A 760 -51.21 11.54 24.76
N ASP A 761 -52.37 12.18 24.53
CA ASP A 761 -52.72 13.52 25.01
C ASP A 761 -51.80 14.67 24.52
N ARG A 762 -50.88 14.41 23.58
CA ARG A 762 -49.95 15.39 22.97
C ARG A 762 -50.39 15.87 21.59
N THR A 763 -51.64 16.36 21.52
CA THR A 763 -52.21 16.87 20.26
C THR A 763 -51.82 18.32 19.97
N ASP A 764 -51.74 19.15 21.01
CA ASP A 764 -51.43 20.59 20.90
C ASP A 764 -49.95 20.87 20.57
N ASP A 765 -49.04 19.94 20.89
CA ASP A 765 -47.60 20.03 20.64
C ASP A 765 -47.09 18.90 19.72
N ARG A 766 -47.97 18.32 18.89
CA ARG A 766 -47.67 17.13 18.06
C ARG A 766 -46.34 17.21 17.28
N PRO A 767 -45.99 18.31 16.58
CA PRO A 767 -44.71 18.38 15.86
C PRO A 767 -43.50 18.24 16.79
N GLN A 768 -43.57 18.80 17.99
CA GLN A 768 -42.52 18.67 19.00
C GLN A 768 -42.46 17.24 19.54
N ALA A 769 -43.61 16.64 19.87
CA ALA A 769 -43.67 15.25 20.35
C ALA A 769 -43.07 14.26 19.34
N LEU A 770 -43.34 14.46 18.04
CA LEU A 770 -42.74 13.66 16.95
C LEU A 770 -41.23 13.91 16.82
N GLY A 771 -40.79 15.17 16.92
CA GLY A 771 -39.36 15.51 16.92
C GLY A 771 -38.59 14.85 18.08
N GLU A 772 -39.20 14.77 19.26
CA GLU A 772 -38.62 14.08 20.43
C GLU A 772 -38.48 12.57 20.19
N LEU A 773 -39.45 11.91 19.53
CA LEU A 773 -39.33 10.51 19.14
C LEU A 773 -38.19 10.27 18.14
N VAL A 774 -38.10 11.11 17.11
CA VAL A 774 -36.99 11.05 16.12
C VAL A 774 -35.65 11.20 16.82
N TRP A 775 -35.53 12.19 17.69
CA TRP A 775 -34.33 12.43 18.49
C TRP A 775 -33.98 11.25 19.41
N ALA A 776 -34.98 10.68 20.09
CA ALA A 776 -34.79 9.55 21.00
C ALA A 776 -34.19 8.34 20.26
N LEU A 777 -34.76 7.96 19.11
CA LEU A 777 -34.24 6.82 18.33
C LEU A 777 -32.83 7.09 17.78
N MET A 778 -32.56 8.29 17.28
CA MET A 778 -31.23 8.63 16.75
C MET A 778 -30.15 8.70 17.86
N SER A 779 -30.57 8.86 19.12
CA SER A 779 -29.69 8.85 20.30
C SER A 779 -29.37 7.45 20.81
N THR A 780 -30.08 6.42 20.34
CA THR A 780 -29.90 5.04 20.82
C THR A 780 -28.52 4.48 20.47
N SER A 781 -28.07 3.52 21.27
CA SER A 781 -26.91 2.71 20.92
C SER A 781 -27.12 2.01 19.58
N GLU A 782 -28.30 1.41 19.35
CA GLU A 782 -28.62 0.69 18.10
C GLU A 782 -28.34 1.54 16.85
N PHE A 783 -28.71 2.82 16.86
CA PHE A 783 -28.45 3.72 15.73
C PHE A 783 -26.94 3.97 15.51
N ARG A 784 -26.14 4.00 16.57
CA ARG A 784 -24.69 4.27 16.52
C ARG A 784 -23.84 3.10 16.05
N PHE A 785 -24.43 1.92 15.89
CA PHE A 785 -23.72 0.73 15.44
C PHE A 785 -24.25 0.22 14.09
N ASN A 786 -23.32 -0.36 13.36
CA ASN A 786 -23.54 -1.30 12.28
C ASN A 786 -23.58 -2.70 12.91
N HIS A 787 -24.78 -3.28 12.98
CA HIS A 787 -25.07 -4.53 13.66
C HIS A 787 -25.25 -5.69 12.69
#